data_AF-A0A5N5KIS1-F1
#
_entry.id   AF-A0A5N5KIS1-F1
#
_cell.length_a   1.000
_cell.length_b   1.000
_cell.length_c   1.000
_cell.angle_alpha   90.00
_cell.angle_beta   90.00
_cell.angle_gamma   90.00
#
_symmetry.space_group_name_H-M   'P 1'
#
loop_
_entity.id
_entity.type
_entity.pdbx_description
1 polymer ?
#
loop_
_entity_poly.entity_id
_entity_poly.type
_entity_poly.pdbx_seq_one_letter_code
_entity_poly.pdbx_strand_id
1 'polypeptide(L)'
;MLSTLKQYFGYASFRPSQKEVIDQILDKRDCLAVMATGSGKSLCYQVPPLLLEKTAIVISPLISLMQDQVMSLKQRGVRAEFLGSAQTDGSVHTKAQSGHFHLLFMTPEKACSTPLSFWLELQEAGICLFAVDEAHCISEWGHDFSSLTSFEEFSSLFWFIRVEYKQLHKLRDVLLDVPFVGLTATATENVRIDIINSLKMNNPYVAVGSFDRKNLFYGVKHFNRSLPFVDELVQEISKYARKAGSTIIYCTTIKDVEQIHKSLQEAGIKTGIYHGQMSSKAREESHRSFIKDELLVMVATIAFGMGIDKPNIRQVIHYGCPKSIESYYQESGRCGRDGIPSVCWLYYTRADFAKADFYCGGLRAENQRRAVMESLLAAQHYCSLTTCRRKFLLSYFGEKSSAEKCGNCDNCMVSKRERDMSKESFLLMSCIQSCQGYWGLNMPVDVLRGSRAKKILNAHFDKLPFHGLGKDYSSNWWKSLAYQLISHVMIVGYLMETFRDTYKFVRVSPKGEKYIRSARPDHQPALILPLTDEMVEDEEQQCTTGEVGELNKVYVGGKEYELLLSIDRRDWICLAEAQIFHMLLDERTKLAKSIGTAPYAVCGDQTIKKIALARPSTKARLANIDGVNQHLVVRHGDYLLQTIRQLSQELNLSLDGGANLENANTRKANLVPHHKKKLTPAKFDAWKLWHENGLPIQKIANFPGRSAPIKEGTVVEYLLEAAQGGLQIEWTRLCDEVELSRERLSEIEGAISKVGSREKLKPIKDELPEDISYVHIKICLAMQDCGLSPEVTLPSHLDTSKADEFVESESGMVSTDASCSDKAHEVVISVKNMATHCCSDHNEETASLMVRIAQDQEVHPIHDANLLSTRKRQKVGIPEESSTALEATESSILDWLKNYDEGVSSAGANPFNPYLCTY
;
A
#
# COMPACT_ATOMS: atom_id res chain seq x y z
N MET A 1 1.04 -29.13 -7.21
CA MET A 1 1.18 -27.70 -6.81
C MET A 1 -0.08 -27.16 -6.15
N LEU A 2 -1.16 -26.80 -6.87
CA LEU A 2 -2.38 -26.25 -6.25
C LEU A 2 -3.03 -27.19 -5.21
N SER A 3 -3.00 -28.51 -5.47
CA SER A 3 -3.38 -29.55 -4.50
C SER A 3 -2.63 -29.41 -3.18
N THR A 4 -1.30 -29.38 -3.24
CA THR A 4 -0.38 -29.20 -2.10
C THR A 4 -0.63 -27.87 -1.36
N LEU A 5 -0.87 -26.79 -2.11
CA LEU A 5 -1.19 -25.48 -1.54
C LEU A 5 -2.48 -25.56 -0.69
N LYS A 6 -3.54 -26.16 -1.24
CA LYS A 6 -4.82 -26.34 -0.54
C LYS A 6 -4.71 -27.32 0.63
N GLN A 7 -3.95 -28.41 0.47
CA GLN A 7 -3.77 -29.45 1.49
C GLN A 7 -3.05 -28.92 2.76
N TYR A 8 -1.90 -28.27 2.60
CA TYR A 8 -1.06 -27.86 3.74
C TYR A 8 -1.33 -26.42 4.22
N PHE A 9 -1.67 -25.50 3.32
CA PHE A 9 -1.85 -24.08 3.64
C PHE A 9 -3.30 -23.60 3.56
N GLY A 10 -4.18 -24.42 2.98
CA GLY A 10 -5.61 -24.13 2.89
C GLY A 10 -6.03 -23.18 1.76
N TYR A 11 -5.07 -22.56 1.06
CA TYR A 11 -5.35 -21.56 0.03
C TYR A 11 -5.77 -22.19 -1.30
N ALA A 12 -6.76 -21.58 -1.96
CA ALA A 12 -7.28 -22.02 -3.26
C ALA A 12 -6.40 -21.57 -4.45
N SER A 13 -5.61 -20.50 -4.29
CA SER A 13 -4.77 -19.93 -5.35
C SER A 13 -3.52 -19.24 -4.79
N PHE A 14 -2.51 -19.08 -5.65
CA PHE A 14 -1.32 -18.27 -5.36
C PHE A 14 -1.60 -16.78 -5.53
N ARG A 15 -0.87 -15.95 -4.80
CA ARG A 15 -0.77 -14.50 -5.03
C ARG A 15 0.21 -14.22 -6.17
N PRO A 16 0.16 -13.04 -6.81
CA PRO A 16 1.07 -12.68 -7.90
C PRO A 16 2.55 -12.89 -7.56
N SER A 17 3.33 -13.31 -8.56
CA SER A 17 4.77 -13.64 -8.48
C SER A 17 5.13 -14.86 -7.61
N GLN A 18 4.22 -15.41 -6.79
CA GLN A 18 4.52 -16.60 -6.00
C GLN A 18 4.65 -17.85 -6.86
N LYS A 19 3.71 -18.08 -7.79
CA LYS A 19 3.72 -19.29 -8.63
C LYS A 19 4.95 -19.28 -9.54
N GLU A 20 5.23 -18.13 -10.13
CA GLU A 20 6.32 -17.90 -11.07
C GLU A 20 7.70 -18.15 -10.42
N VAL A 21 7.89 -17.70 -9.18
CA VAL A 21 9.10 -18.02 -8.40
C VAL A 21 9.15 -19.51 -8.03
N ILE A 22 8.04 -20.12 -7.65
CA ILE A 22 7.99 -21.57 -7.33
C ILE A 22 8.30 -22.42 -8.58
N ASP A 23 7.74 -22.09 -9.73
CA ASP A 23 8.01 -22.78 -11.00
C ASP A 23 9.53 -22.73 -11.31
N GLN A 24 10.15 -21.54 -11.25
CA GLN A 24 11.59 -21.38 -11.52
C GLN A 24 12.49 -22.10 -10.50
N ILE A 25 12.07 -22.22 -9.23
CA ILE A 25 12.79 -23.04 -8.23
C ILE A 25 12.68 -24.53 -8.57
N LEU A 26 11.52 -25.00 -9.04
CA LEU A 26 11.34 -26.39 -9.48
C LEU A 26 12.14 -26.70 -10.75
N ASP A 27 12.34 -25.71 -11.62
CA ASP A 27 13.26 -25.75 -12.78
C ASP A 27 14.76 -25.71 -12.38
N LYS A 28 15.09 -25.82 -11.08
CA LYS A 28 16.44 -25.67 -10.49
C LYS A 28 17.13 -24.32 -10.76
N ARG A 29 16.39 -23.26 -11.07
CA ARG A 29 16.98 -21.94 -11.33
C ARG A 29 17.15 -21.13 -10.04
N ASP A 30 18.30 -20.47 -9.90
CA ASP A 30 18.49 -19.45 -8.86
C ASP A 30 17.42 -18.36 -8.97
N CYS A 31 17.00 -17.82 -7.82
CA CYS A 31 15.92 -16.83 -7.76
C CYS A 31 16.24 -15.71 -6.76
N LEU A 32 15.84 -14.48 -7.10
CA LEU A 32 15.81 -13.35 -6.17
C LEU A 32 14.38 -12.79 -6.10
N ALA A 33 13.70 -13.02 -4.99
CA ALA A 33 12.31 -12.60 -4.75
C ALA A 33 12.27 -11.37 -3.83
N VAL A 34 12.15 -10.18 -4.43
CA VAL A 34 11.87 -8.92 -3.72
C VAL A 34 10.36 -8.73 -3.69
N MET A 35 9.75 -8.86 -2.51
CA MET A 35 8.30 -8.77 -2.37
C MET A 35 7.95 -8.17 -1.00
N ALA A 36 6.88 -7.37 -0.92
CA ALA A 36 6.45 -6.69 0.30
C ALA A 36 6.42 -7.56 1.58
N THR A 37 6.49 -6.90 2.74
CA THR A 37 6.09 -7.51 4.02
C THR A 37 4.68 -8.10 3.90
N GLY A 38 4.42 -9.30 4.43
CA GLY A 38 3.09 -9.92 4.35
C GLY A 38 2.63 -10.33 2.93
N SER A 39 3.45 -10.19 1.88
CA SER A 39 3.12 -10.65 0.52
C SER A 39 2.92 -12.17 0.43
N GLY A 40 3.59 -12.93 1.32
CA GLY A 40 3.62 -14.38 1.34
C GLY A 40 4.92 -15.00 0.83
N LYS A 41 6.06 -14.27 0.88
CA LYS A 41 7.41 -14.76 0.50
C LYS A 41 7.72 -16.18 0.95
N SER A 42 7.37 -16.55 2.18
CA SER A 42 7.69 -17.87 2.75
C SER A 42 7.06 -19.04 1.98
N LEU A 43 5.93 -18.85 1.28
CA LEU A 43 5.38 -19.92 0.43
C LEU A 43 6.31 -20.29 -0.73
N CYS A 44 7.16 -19.37 -1.20
CA CYS A 44 8.11 -19.62 -2.28
C CYS A 44 9.18 -20.67 -1.90
N TYR A 45 9.55 -20.78 -0.61
CA TYR A 45 10.44 -21.83 -0.11
C TYR A 45 9.71 -22.95 0.66
N GLN A 46 8.50 -22.72 1.19
CA GLN A 46 7.71 -23.73 1.90
C GLN A 46 6.95 -24.70 0.98
N VAL A 47 6.65 -24.33 -0.27
CA VAL A 47 5.89 -25.19 -1.21
C VAL A 47 6.77 -26.19 -1.99
N PRO A 48 7.95 -25.85 -2.55
CA PRO A 48 8.80 -26.81 -3.28
C PRO A 48 9.15 -28.12 -2.53
N PRO A 49 9.56 -28.13 -1.24
CA PRO A 49 9.89 -29.38 -0.55
C PRO A 49 8.68 -30.33 -0.41
N LEU A 50 7.46 -29.77 -0.36
CA LEU A 50 6.19 -30.52 -0.30
C LEU A 50 5.69 -31.00 -1.69
N LEU A 51 6.46 -30.72 -2.75
CA LEU A 51 6.23 -31.22 -4.11
C LEU A 51 7.27 -32.24 -4.54
N LEU A 52 8.48 -32.13 -3.98
CA LEU A 52 9.63 -32.96 -4.32
C LEU A 52 9.95 -34.01 -3.25
N GLU A 53 9.26 -33.98 -2.10
CA GLU A 53 9.53 -34.82 -0.90
C GLU A 53 11.01 -34.83 -0.49
N LYS A 54 11.58 -33.62 -0.48
CA LYS A 54 13.01 -33.32 -0.22
C LYS A 54 13.16 -32.18 0.77
N THR A 55 14.34 -32.05 1.37
CA THR A 55 14.62 -30.97 2.33
C THR A 55 14.84 -29.63 1.61
N ALA A 56 14.18 -28.57 2.06
CA ALA A 56 14.56 -27.19 1.81
C ALA A 56 15.37 -26.67 3.01
N ILE A 57 16.54 -26.10 2.74
CA ILE A 57 17.34 -25.41 3.75
C ILE A 57 16.92 -23.94 3.73
N VAL A 58 16.65 -23.35 4.90
CA VAL A 58 16.28 -21.94 5.03
C VAL A 58 17.21 -21.25 6.02
N ILE A 59 18.05 -20.35 5.50
CA ILE A 59 18.89 -19.47 6.31
C ILE A 59 18.07 -18.24 6.71
N SER A 60 18.07 -17.89 8.00
CA SER A 60 17.41 -16.69 8.52
C SER A 60 18.22 -16.09 9.68
N PRO A 61 18.26 -14.75 9.88
CA PRO A 61 19.12 -14.17 10.92
C PRO A 61 18.53 -14.36 12.34
N LEU A 62 17.25 -14.70 12.46
CA LEU A 62 16.44 -14.39 13.65
C LEU A 62 15.81 -15.66 14.22
N ILE A 63 16.35 -16.13 15.35
CA ILE A 63 15.93 -17.38 15.99
C ILE A 63 14.44 -17.38 16.34
N SER A 64 13.88 -16.25 16.80
CA SER A 64 12.44 -16.12 17.09
C SER A 64 11.57 -16.34 15.84
N LEU A 65 11.98 -15.80 14.69
CA LEU A 65 11.26 -15.94 13.42
C LEU A 65 11.28 -17.39 12.93
N MET A 66 12.41 -18.08 13.09
CA MET A 66 12.52 -19.50 12.78
C MET A 66 11.65 -20.35 13.70
N GLN A 67 11.61 -20.04 15.01
CA GLN A 67 10.76 -20.73 15.99
C GLN A 67 9.26 -20.53 15.68
N ASP A 68 8.82 -19.31 15.39
CA ASP A 68 7.44 -19.00 15.00
C ASP A 68 7.03 -19.74 13.70
N GLN A 69 7.90 -19.73 12.68
CA GLN A 69 7.65 -20.46 11.42
C GLN A 69 7.61 -21.98 11.64
N VAL A 70 8.56 -22.56 12.38
CA VAL A 70 8.57 -23.99 12.71
C VAL A 70 7.31 -24.40 13.49
N MET A 71 6.86 -23.56 14.44
CA MET A 71 5.60 -23.79 15.17
C MET A 71 4.40 -23.79 14.21
N SER A 72 4.29 -22.80 13.32
CA SER A 72 3.18 -22.73 12.36
C SER A 72 3.19 -23.87 11.34
N LEU A 73 4.36 -24.30 10.88
CA LEU A 73 4.54 -25.43 9.96
C LEU A 73 4.17 -26.77 10.61
N LYS A 74 4.56 -27.01 11.87
CA LYS A 74 4.13 -28.18 12.64
C LYS A 74 2.61 -28.25 12.79
N GLN A 75 1.93 -27.12 13.02
CA GLN A 75 0.45 -27.05 13.06
C GLN A 75 -0.24 -27.23 11.69
N ARG A 76 0.52 -27.30 10.59
CA ARG A 76 0.03 -27.65 9.23
C ARG A 76 0.36 -29.10 8.83
N GLY A 77 0.97 -29.89 9.72
CA GLY A 77 1.45 -31.23 9.42
C GLY A 77 2.73 -31.28 8.56
N VAL A 78 3.49 -30.18 8.50
CA VAL A 78 4.78 -30.13 7.79
C VAL A 78 5.91 -30.54 8.73
N ARG A 79 6.78 -31.46 8.28
CA ARG A 79 8.02 -31.84 8.97
C ARG A 79 9.01 -30.66 8.89
N ALA A 80 8.98 -29.75 9.85
CA ALA A 80 9.89 -28.61 9.92
C ALA A 80 10.61 -28.57 11.28
N GLU A 81 11.87 -28.15 11.29
CA GLU A 81 12.65 -27.97 12.52
C GLU A 81 13.75 -26.91 12.34
N PHE A 82 14.30 -26.39 13.42
CA PHE A 82 15.50 -25.53 13.39
C PHE A 82 16.74 -26.22 13.97
N LEU A 83 17.90 -25.91 13.41
CA LEU A 83 19.21 -26.39 13.88
C LEU A 83 20.09 -25.18 14.24
N GLY A 84 20.48 -25.09 15.51
CA GLY A 84 21.22 -23.97 16.09
C GLY A 84 21.46 -24.16 17.58
N SER A 85 22.13 -23.21 18.23
CA SER A 85 22.50 -23.28 19.66
C SER A 85 21.33 -23.32 20.64
N ALA A 86 20.14 -22.90 20.21
CA ALA A 86 18.90 -22.96 21.00
C ALA A 86 18.14 -24.30 20.88
N GLN A 87 18.63 -25.26 20.09
CA GLN A 87 17.97 -26.56 19.92
C GLN A 87 18.29 -27.49 21.11
N THR A 88 17.26 -28.14 21.67
CA THR A 88 17.36 -29.01 22.84
C THR A 88 17.15 -30.50 22.54
N ASP A 89 16.49 -30.85 21.43
CA ASP A 89 16.43 -32.25 20.96
C ASP A 89 17.72 -32.58 20.17
N GLY A 90 18.65 -33.28 20.83
CA GLY A 90 19.91 -33.74 20.22
C GLY A 90 19.73 -34.66 19.00
N SER A 91 18.58 -35.33 18.86
CA SER A 91 18.30 -36.19 17.70
C SER A 91 17.96 -35.40 16.43
N VAL A 92 17.71 -34.09 16.52
CA VAL A 92 17.46 -33.22 15.35
C VAL A 92 18.65 -33.22 14.39
N HIS A 93 19.89 -33.33 14.87
CA HIS A 93 21.08 -33.35 14.01
C HIS A 93 21.07 -34.58 13.07
N THR A 94 20.85 -35.79 13.63
CA THR A 94 20.81 -37.04 12.85
C THR A 94 19.56 -37.17 11.98
N LYS A 95 18.42 -36.63 12.44
CA LYS A 95 17.21 -36.49 11.61
C LYS A 95 17.43 -35.53 10.44
N ALA A 96 18.19 -34.46 10.64
CA ALA A 96 18.54 -33.52 9.56
C ALA A 96 19.48 -34.17 8.54
N GLN A 97 20.54 -34.86 8.98
CA GLN A 97 21.46 -35.60 8.09
C GLN A 97 20.74 -36.59 7.18
N SER A 98 19.73 -37.31 7.70
CA SER A 98 18.93 -38.29 6.94
C SER A 98 17.76 -37.70 6.14
N GLY A 99 17.71 -36.38 5.92
CA GLY A 99 16.66 -35.73 5.12
C GLY A 99 15.25 -35.81 5.70
N HIS A 100 15.11 -36.06 7.02
CA HIS A 100 13.80 -36.30 7.64
C HIS A 100 12.87 -35.07 7.63
N PHE A 101 13.38 -33.87 7.40
CA PHE A 101 12.59 -32.63 7.42
C PHE A 101 12.32 -32.10 6.01
N HIS A 102 11.09 -31.66 5.76
CA HIS A 102 10.73 -30.88 4.57
C HIS A 102 11.38 -29.49 4.62
N LEU A 103 11.48 -28.89 5.80
CA LEU A 103 12.16 -27.61 6.02
C LEU A 103 13.13 -27.69 7.20
N LEU A 104 14.39 -27.32 6.96
CA LEU A 104 15.42 -27.17 7.98
C LEU A 104 15.84 -25.70 8.07
N PHE A 105 15.49 -25.06 9.18
CA PHE A 105 15.87 -23.67 9.46
C PHE A 105 17.24 -23.60 10.15
N MET A 106 18.12 -22.72 9.69
CA MET A 106 19.46 -22.54 10.26
C MET A 106 19.81 -21.06 10.37
N THR A 107 20.60 -20.69 11.38
CA THR A 107 21.25 -19.37 11.38
C THR A 107 22.47 -19.37 10.44
N PRO A 108 22.90 -18.21 9.91
CA PRO A 108 24.06 -18.13 9.01
C PRO A 108 25.34 -18.65 9.66
N GLU A 109 25.54 -18.33 10.94
CA GLU A 109 26.70 -18.76 11.71
C GLU A 109 26.70 -20.29 11.90
N LYS A 110 25.51 -20.88 12.14
CA LYS A 110 25.37 -22.34 12.21
C LYS A 110 25.56 -22.99 10.84
N ALA A 111 25.12 -22.37 9.75
CA ALA A 111 25.38 -22.90 8.40
C ALA A 111 26.88 -22.91 8.08
N CYS A 112 27.58 -21.79 8.29
CA CYS A 112 29.02 -21.69 8.04
C CYS A 112 29.89 -22.55 8.98
N SER A 113 29.43 -22.87 10.19
CA SER A 113 30.14 -23.72 11.16
C SER A 113 29.77 -25.21 11.10
N THR A 114 28.87 -25.62 10.20
CA THR A 114 28.45 -27.02 10.08
C THR A 114 29.42 -27.81 9.19
N PRO A 115 29.93 -28.99 9.64
CA PRO A 115 30.95 -29.75 8.91
C PRO A 115 30.52 -30.15 7.49
N LEU A 116 31.50 -30.29 6.60
CA LEU A 116 31.27 -30.68 5.20
C LEU A 116 30.53 -32.02 5.06
N SER A 117 30.79 -32.99 5.95
CA SER A 117 30.13 -34.30 5.91
C SER A 117 28.61 -34.20 6.05
N PHE A 118 28.11 -33.36 6.98
CA PHE A 118 26.68 -33.10 7.16
C PHE A 118 26.02 -32.61 5.87
N TRP A 119 26.68 -31.72 5.13
CA TRP A 119 26.15 -31.18 3.88
C TRP A 119 26.12 -32.24 2.78
N LEU A 120 27.16 -33.08 2.68
CA LEU A 120 27.23 -34.18 1.72
C LEU A 120 26.16 -35.26 2.02
N GLU A 121 26.01 -35.66 3.27
CA GLU A 121 24.99 -36.62 3.73
C GLU A 121 23.56 -36.11 3.44
N LEU A 122 23.27 -34.85 3.77
CA LEU A 122 21.96 -34.23 3.49
C LEU A 122 21.72 -34.05 1.97
N GLN A 123 22.77 -33.82 1.18
CA GLN A 123 22.68 -33.71 -0.28
C GLN A 123 22.41 -35.06 -0.94
N GLU A 124 22.98 -36.14 -0.42
CA GLU A 124 22.66 -37.53 -0.80
C GLU A 124 21.21 -37.89 -0.43
N ALA A 125 20.76 -37.55 0.79
CA ALA A 125 19.36 -37.72 1.22
C ALA A 125 18.36 -36.89 0.38
N GLY A 126 18.77 -35.71 -0.08
CA GLY A 126 18.11 -34.94 -1.13
C GLY A 126 17.67 -33.54 -0.70
N ILE A 127 18.43 -32.54 -1.15
CA ILE A 127 18.07 -31.12 -1.05
C ILE A 127 17.25 -30.71 -2.29
N CYS A 128 16.28 -29.80 -2.13
CA CYS A 128 15.53 -29.19 -3.23
C CYS A 128 15.84 -27.72 -3.48
N LEU A 129 16.23 -26.95 -2.46
CA LEU A 129 16.62 -25.54 -2.56
C LEU A 129 17.45 -25.10 -1.35
N PHE A 130 18.21 -24.02 -1.54
CA PHE A 130 18.89 -23.28 -0.47
C PHE A 130 18.33 -21.85 -0.41
N ALA A 131 17.39 -21.61 0.51
CA ALA A 131 16.78 -20.30 0.71
C ALA A 131 17.58 -19.44 1.68
N VAL A 132 17.65 -18.14 1.38
CA VAL A 132 18.29 -17.10 2.17
C VAL A 132 17.26 -16.01 2.42
N ASP A 133 16.61 -16.05 3.58
CA ASP A 133 15.55 -15.12 3.97
C ASP A 133 16.12 -13.83 4.57
N GLU A 134 15.45 -12.70 4.35
CA GLU A 134 15.97 -11.34 4.53
C GLU A 134 17.41 -11.14 3.98
N ALA A 135 17.63 -11.59 2.74
CA ALA A 135 18.91 -11.54 2.03
C ALA A 135 19.54 -10.12 1.91
N HIS A 136 18.79 -9.04 2.20
CA HIS A 136 19.34 -7.69 2.22
C HIS A 136 20.44 -7.50 3.28
N CYS A 137 20.51 -8.35 4.33
CA CYS A 137 21.58 -8.36 5.33
C CYS A 137 22.99 -8.72 4.75
N ILE A 138 23.08 -9.10 3.47
CA ILE A 138 24.36 -9.39 2.77
C ILE A 138 25.05 -8.10 2.28
N SER A 139 24.25 -7.10 1.87
CA SER A 139 24.74 -5.88 1.20
C SER A 139 25.23 -4.83 2.21
N GLU A 140 26.31 -4.13 1.87
CA GLU A 140 26.77 -2.96 2.63
C GLU A 140 25.89 -1.72 2.43
N TRP A 141 24.92 -1.80 1.52
CA TRP A 141 23.84 -0.83 1.31
C TRP A 141 22.51 -1.31 1.92
N GLY A 142 22.49 -2.45 2.63
CA GLY A 142 21.34 -2.92 3.40
C GLY A 142 21.05 -2.01 4.61
N HIS A 143 19.78 -1.74 4.89
CA HIS A 143 19.39 -0.58 5.71
C HIS A 143 19.39 -0.80 7.24
N ASP A 144 19.89 -1.94 7.74
CA ASP A 144 19.94 -2.33 9.16
C ASP A 144 21.07 -1.64 9.97
N PHE A 145 21.45 -0.42 9.60
CA PHE A 145 22.52 0.36 10.25
C PHE A 145 22.10 0.99 11.59
N SER A 146 21.93 0.17 12.63
CA SER A 146 21.60 0.66 13.97
C SER A 146 22.84 1.08 14.79
N SER A 147 23.18 2.38 14.73
CA SER A 147 24.20 3.01 15.58
C SER A 147 23.83 3.06 17.08
N LEU A 148 24.79 2.63 17.93
CA LEU A 148 25.05 2.91 19.36
C LEU A 148 26.59 2.88 19.51
N THR A 149 27.35 3.86 20.03
CA THR A 149 27.34 4.67 21.28
C THR A 149 28.15 4.13 22.48
N SER A 150 29.14 3.25 22.27
CA SER A 150 30.35 3.18 23.11
C SER A 150 31.55 2.58 22.37
N PHE A 151 32.77 2.76 22.88
CA PHE A 151 34.00 2.20 22.26
C PHE A 151 34.32 0.77 22.72
N GLU A 152 33.73 0.30 23.83
CA GLU A 152 33.89 -1.08 24.32
C GLU A 152 32.89 -2.04 23.65
N GLU A 153 31.69 -1.57 23.28
CA GLU A 153 30.75 -2.33 22.42
C GLU A 153 31.23 -2.46 20.97
N PHE A 154 32.36 -1.84 20.59
CA PHE A 154 32.92 -1.92 19.23
C PHE A 154 33.31 -3.36 18.84
N SER A 155 33.56 -4.24 19.81
CA SER A 155 33.78 -5.69 19.58
C SER A 155 32.50 -6.41 19.10
N SER A 156 31.32 -5.93 19.51
CA SER A 156 30.01 -6.43 19.08
C SER A 156 29.54 -5.85 17.75
N LEU A 157 30.28 -4.90 17.16
CA LEU A 157 29.90 -4.18 15.94
C LEU A 157 30.03 -5.03 14.66
N PHE A 158 30.50 -6.27 14.77
CA PHE A 158 30.57 -7.29 13.71
C PHE A 158 29.20 -7.92 13.37
N TRP A 159 28.12 -7.51 14.05
CA TRP A 159 26.81 -8.17 14.02
C TRP A 159 25.85 -7.72 12.90
N PHE A 160 26.03 -6.53 12.32
CA PHE A 160 25.03 -5.89 11.45
C PHE A 160 25.30 -6.05 9.95
N ILE A 161 26.56 -6.11 9.52
CA ILE A 161 26.92 -6.95 8.37
C ILE A 161 27.27 -8.30 8.97
N ARG A 162 26.38 -9.29 8.85
CA ARG A 162 26.75 -10.66 9.23
C ARG A 162 27.74 -11.19 8.20
N VAL A 163 29.01 -11.27 8.59
CA VAL A 163 30.10 -11.74 7.72
C VAL A 163 29.91 -13.20 7.32
N GLU A 164 29.05 -13.93 8.05
CA GLU A 164 28.58 -15.28 7.75
C GLU A 164 27.59 -15.30 6.57
N TYR A 165 26.70 -14.30 6.45
CA TYR A 165 25.84 -14.13 5.27
C TYR A 165 26.67 -13.96 3.98
N LYS A 166 27.74 -13.17 4.03
CA LYS A 166 28.71 -13.04 2.94
C LYS A 166 29.50 -14.32 2.66
N GLN A 167 29.56 -15.27 3.59
CA GLN A 167 30.24 -16.56 3.43
C GLN A 167 29.34 -17.69 2.92
N LEU A 168 28.02 -17.48 2.81
CA LEU A 168 27.08 -18.51 2.31
C LEU A 168 27.41 -19.00 0.89
N HIS A 169 28.09 -18.18 0.08
CA HIS A 169 28.57 -18.60 -1.25
C HIS A 169 29.53 -19.81 -1.21
N LYS A 170 30.21 -20.07 -0.08
CA LYS A 170 31.10 -21.23 0.08
C LYS A 170 30.34 -22.56 0.00
N LEU A 171 29.05 -22.54 0.35
CA LEU A 171 28.18 -23.72 0.21
C LEU A 171 27.81 -23.96 -1.25
N ARG A 172 28.00 -23.01 -2.17
CA ARG A 172 27.72 -23.22 -3.61
C ARG A 172 28.66 -24.24 -4.24
N ASP A 173 29.89 -24.31 -3.76
CA ASP A 173 30.92 -25.25 -4.21
C ASP A 173 30.67 -26.68 -3.66
N VAL A 174 29.69 -26.85 -2.76
CA VAL A 174 29.26 -28.13 -2.17
C VAL A 174 27.89 -28.55 -2.72
N LEU A 175 26.90 -27.64 -2.62
CA LEU A 175 25.49 -27.83 -2.96
C LEU A 175 25.25 -27.78 -4.47
N LEU A 176 25.89 -28.70 -5.19
CA LEU A 176 25.76 -28.90 -6.63
C LEU A 176 24.29 -29.17 -7.00
N ASP A 177 23.85 -28.61 -8.13
CA ASP A 177 22.47 -28.73 -8.65
C ASP A 177 21.34 -28.21 -7.73
N VAL A 178 21.67 -27.51 -6.64
CA VAL A 178 20.69 -26.87 -5.74
C VAL A 178 20.50 -25.39 -6.14
N PRO A 179 19.25 -24.93 -6.37
CA PRO A 179 18.97 -23.51 -6.61
C PRO A 179 19.15 -22.68 -5.34
N PHE A 180 19.86 -21.56 -5.47
CA PHE A 180 20.00 -20.55 -4.42
C PHE A 180 18.88 -19.51 -4.55
N VAL A 181 18.12 -19.30 -3.48
CA VAL A 181 16.90 -18.48 -3.47
C VAL A 181 17.05 -17.35 -2.45
N GLY A 182 17.31 -16.13 -2.90
CA GLY A 182 17.32 -14.94 -2.05
C GLY A 182 15.92 -14.36 -1.90
N LEU A 183 15.50 -14.05 -0.68
CA LEU A 183 14.21 -13.42 -0.39
C LEU A 183 14.40 -12.17 0.47
N THR A 184 13.66 -11.09 0.19
CA THR A 184 13.75 -9.86 1.01
C THR A 184 12.47 -9.02 0.93
N ALA A 185 12.14 -8.33 2.03
CA ALA A 185 11.07 -7.34 2.06
C ALA A 185 11.40 -6.02 1.33
N THR A 186 12.68 -5.65 1.30
CA THR A 186 13.17 -4.34 0.84
C THR A 186 14.52 -4.52 0.17
N ALA A 187 14.62 -4.19 -1.13
CA ALA A 187 15.88 -4.09 -1.85
C ALA A 187 15.74 -3.13 -3.04
N THR A 188 16.55 -2.07 -3.02
CA THR A 188 16.82 -1.20 -4.17
C THR A 188 17.64 -1.95 -5.22
N GLU A 189 17.80 -1.40 -6.43
CA GLU A 189 18.56 -2.06 -7.51
C GLU A 189 19.99 -2.43 -7.09
N ASN A 190 20.69 -1.52 -6.42
CA ASN A 190 22.05 -1.75 -5.93
C ASN A 190 22.10 -2.92 -4.94
N VAL A 191 21.14 -3.00 -3.99
CA VAL A 191 21.02 -4.10 -3.03
C VAL A 191 20.69 -5.43 -3.73
N ARG A 192 19.91 -5.42 -4.83
CA ARG A 192 19.67 -6.63 -5.64
C ARG A 192 20.95 -7.14 -6.29
N ILE A 193 21.71 -6.25 -6.92
CA ILE A 193 22.99 -6.58 -7.58
C ILE A 193 23.99 -7.14 -6.56
N ASP A 194 24.10 -6.54 -5.38
CA ASP A 194 24.94 -7.02 -4.28
C ASP A 194 24.58 -8.44 -3.83
N ILE A 195 23.28 -8.75 -3.66
CA ILE A 195 22.82 -10.08 -3.26
C ILE A 195 23.19 -11.14 -4.30
N ILE A 196 22.93 -10.84 -5.58
CA ILE A 196 23.23 -11.72 -6.72
C ILE A 196 24.73 -12.04 -6.78
N ASN A 197 25.58 -11.01 -6.71
CA ASN A 197 27.03 -11.16 -6.74
C ASN A 197 27.56 -11.91 -5.51
N SER A 198 27.09 -11.55 -4.32
CA SER A 198 27.60 -12.08 -3.04
C SER A 198 27.21 -13.53 -2.78
N LEU A 199 26.08 -14.00 -3.32
CA LEU A 199 25.68 -15.41 -3.28
C LEU A 199 26.18 -16.21 -4.51
N LYS A 200 26.93 -15.59 -5.42
CA LYS A 200 27.34 -16.16 -6.72
C LYS A 200 26.15 -16.77 -7.48
N MET A 201 25.05 -16.04 -7.61
CA MET A 201 23.86 -16.53 -8.31
C MET A 201 24.10 -16.64 -9.82
N ASN A 202 23.77 -17.79 -10.40
CA ASN A 202 23.94 -18.07 -11.83
C ASN A 202 22.66 -17.74 -12.62
N ASN A 203 22.69 -16.65 -13.37
CA ASN A 203 21.57 -16.16 -14.20
C ASN A 203 20.19 -16.21 -13.48
N PRO A 204 20.07 -15.62 -12.28
CA PRO A 204 18.88 -15.78 -11.44
C PRO A 204 17.62 -15.18 -12.07
N TYR A 205 16.47 -15.79 -11.79
CA TYR A 205 15.18 -15.17 -12.04
C TYR A 205 14.91 -14.11 -10.96
N VAL A 206 14.86 -12.82 -11.35
CA VAL A 206 14.62 -11.71 -10.44
C VAL A 206 13.14 -11.34 -10.48
N ALA A 207 12.41 -11.68 -9.41
CA ALA A 207 11.00 -11.34 -9.24
C ALA A 207 10.87 -10.11 -8.33
N VAL A 208 10.30 -9.03 -8.88
CA VAL A 208 9.99 -7.80 -8.13
C VAL A 208 8.48 -7.66 -8.03
N GLY A 209 7.92 -8.03 -6.88
CA GLY A 209 6.50 -7.84 -6.56
C GLY A 209 6.23 -6.41 -6.09
N SER A 210 4.98 -5.97 -6.19
CA SER A 210 4.54 -4.66 -5.68
C SER A 210 4.77 -4.53 -4.16
N PHE A 211 5.15 -3.32 -3.76
CA PHE A 211 5.31 -2.86 -2.38
C PHE A 211 3.97 -2.39 -1.77
N ASP A 212 2.86 -2.38 -2.53
CA ASP A 212 1.58 -1.81 -2.10
C ASP A 212 0.79 -2.68 -1.11
N ARG A 213 0.87 -2.29 0.17
CA ARG A 213 0.07 -2.82 1.27
C ARG A 213 -1.31 -2.14 1.34
N LYS A 214 -2.18 -2.44 0.38
CA LYS A 214 -3.53 -1.80 0.22
C LYS A 214 -4.39 -1.81 1.48
N ASN A 215 -4.27 -2.85 2.31
CA ASN A 215 -5.03 -3.01 3.55
C ASN A 215 -4.52 -2.14 4.72
N LEU A 216 -3.33 -1.54 4.62
CA LEU A 216 -2.78 -0.67 5.66
C LEU A 216 -3.17 0.78 5.41
N PHE A 217 -3.91 1.38 6.35
CA PHE A 217 -4.01 2.83 6.45
C PHE A 217 -2.68 3.40 6.93
N TYR A 218 -2.21 4.48 6.30
CA TYR A 218 -1.05 5.24 6.75
C TYR A 218 -1.49 6.65 7.20
N GLY A 219 -1.05 7.08 8.38
CA GLY A 219 -1.25 8.43 8.85
C GLY A 219 -0.07 8.94 9.67
N VAL A 220 0.10 10.26 9.69
CA VAL A 220 1.11 10.95 10.52
C VAL A 220 0.40 12.01 11.35
N LYS A 221 0.74 12.12 12.64
CA LYS A 221 0.28 13.17 13.55
C LYS A 221 1.50 13.91 14.13
N HIS A 222 1.35 15.20 14.40
CA HIS A 222 2.28 15.93 15.25
C HIS A 222 2.04 15.58 16.71
N PHE A 223 3.06 15.71 17.56
CA PHE A 223 2.89 15.61 19.00
C PHE A 223 3.95 16.38 19.80
N ASN A 224 3.61 16.61 21.07
CA ASN A 224 4.56 17.01 22.10
C ASN A 224 4.72 15.84 23.11
N ARG A 225 5.91 15.66 23.68
CA ARG A 225 6.22 14.58 24.64
C ARG A 225 5.72 14.91 26.08
N SER A 226 4.54 15.54 26.21
CA SER A 226 3.95 15.88 27.50
C SER A 226 3.17 14.72 28.12
N LEU A 227 2.92 14.78 29.44
CA LEU A 227 2.09 13.77 30.13
C LEU A 227 0.64 13.74 29.62
N PRO A 228 -0.09 14.88 29.47
CA PRO A 228 -1.45 14.86 28.92
C PRO A 228 -1.57 14.19 27.54
N PHE A 229 -0.57 14.38 26.67
CA PHE A 229 -0.55 13.70 25.38
C PHE A 229 -0.36 12.18 25.50
N VAL A 230 0.48 11.72 26.44
CA VAL A 230 0.63 10.29 26.72
C VAL A 230 -0.67 9.70 27.30
N ASP A 231 -1.35 10.43 28.17
CA ASP A 231 -2.62 10.00 28.76
C ASP A 231 -3.73 9.89 27.69
N GLU A 232 -3.80 10.83 26.74
CA GLU A 232 -4.73 10.75 25.61
C GLU A 232 -4.39 9.60 24.65
N LEU A 233 -3.11 9.42 24.31
CA LEU A 233 -2.64 8.28 23.50
C LEU A 233 -3.00 6.94 24.16
N VAL A 234 -2.84 6.83 25.48
CA VAL A 234 -3.26 5.68 26.28
C VAL A 234 -4.78 5.49 26.26
N GLN A 235 -5.58 6.56 26.18
CA GLN A 235 -7.03 6.46 25.98
C GLN A 235 -7.42 6.03 24.55
N GLU A 236 -6.76 6.51 23.49
CA GLU A 236 -6.94 5.99 22.12
C GLU A 236 -6.64 4.48 22.08
N ILE A 237 -5.49 4.06 22.62
CA ILE A 237 -5.07 2.64 22.68
C ILE A 237 -6.00 1.82 23.56
N SER A 238 -6.50 2.37 24.68
CA SER A 238 -7.52 1.72 25.53
C SER A 238 -8.79 1.41 24.75
N LYS A 239 -9.30 2.37 23.97
CA LYS A 239 -10.48 2.21 23.13
C LYS A 239 -10.24 1.19 22.00
N TYR A 240 -9.01 1.11 21.50
CA TYR A 240 -8.59 0.19 20.43
C TYR A 240 -8.46 -1.26 20.91
N ALA A 241 -7.61 -1.50 21.93
CA ALA A 241 -7.27 -2.83 22.43
C ALA A 241 -8.47 -3.57 23.04
N ARG A 242 -9.48 -2.84 23.53
CA ARG A 242 -10.76 -3.42 24.00
C ARG A 242 -11.70 -3.84 22.86
N LYS A 243 -11.46 -3.41 21.62
CA LYS A 243 -12.34 -3.65 20.47
C LYS A 243 -11.76 -4.61 19.42
N ALA A 244 -10.52 -4.41 18.98
CA ALA A 244 -10.00 -5.14 17.81
C ALA A 244 -8.47 -5.33 17.80
N GLY A 245 -7.98 -6.31 18.58
CA GLY A 245 -6.71 -7.01 18.32
C GLY A 245 -5.40 -6.30 18.68
N SER A 246 -4.29 -6.92 18.30
CA SER A 246 -2.97 -6.65 18.87
C SER A 246 -2.32 -5.37 18.31
N THR A 247 -1.62 -4.64 19.19
CA THR A 247 -0.96 -3.36 18.88
C THR A 247 0.54 -3.43 19.17
N ILE A 248 1.38 -2.84 18.31
CA ILE A 248 2.80 -2.58 18.61
C ILE A 248 3.05 -1.07 18.64
N ILE A 249 3.78 -0.60 19.64
CA ILE A 249 4.22 0.79 19.79
C ILE A 249 5.75 0.80 19.71
N TYR A 250 6.29 1.31 18.60
CA TYR A 250 7.74 1.50 18.41
C TYR A 250 8.17 2.87 18.92
N CYS A 251 9.01 2.88 19.96
CA CYS A 251 9.48 4.07 20.62
C CYS A 251 10.95 4.35 20.32
N THR A 252 11.29 5.63 20.15
CA THR A 252 12.68 6.06 19.83
C THR A 252 13.69 5.87 20.98
N THR A 253 13.26 5.79 22.25
CA THR A 253 14.14 5.55 23.40
C THR A 253 13.57 4.55 24.40
N ILE A 254 14.42 3.97 25.24
CA ILE A 254 14.00 3.05 26.32
C ILE A 254 13.14 3.77 27.37
N LYS A 255 13.42 5.04 27.66
CA LYS A 255 12.62 5.84 28.60
C LYS A 255 11.19 6.04 28.10
N ASP A 256 11.00 6.25 26.80
CA ASP A 256 9.67 6.31 26.18
C ASP A 256 8.93 4.96 26.31
N VAL A 257 9.65 3.83 26.16
CA VAL A 257 9.07 2.47 26.33
C VAL A 257 8.58 2.26 27.77
N GLU A 258 9.43 2.54 28.75
CA GLU A 258 9.11 2.38 30.18
C GLU A 258 7.96 3.30 30.62
N GLN A 259 7.96 4.56 30.17
CA GLN A 259 6.90 5.53 30.46
C GLN A 259 5.55 5.10 29.87
N ILE A 260 5.49 4.81 28.57
CA ILE A 260 4.22 4.42 27.92
C ILE A 260 3.71 3.09 28.47
N HIS A 261 4.59 2.12 28.72
CA HIS A 261 4.20 0.86 29.35
C HIS A 261 3.57 1.07 30.72
N LYS A 262 4.16 1.92 31.58
CA LYS A 262 3.61 2.24 32.89
C LYS A 262 2.20 2.84 32.77
N SER A 263 2.00 3.87 31.94
CA SER A 263 0.69 4.50 31.77
C SER A 263 -0.36 3.53 31.19
N LEU A 264 0.03 2.62 30.28
CA LEU A 264 -0.85 1.55 29.79
C LEU A 264 -1.22 0.52 30.89
N GLN A 265 -0.29 0.19 31.80
CA GLN A 265 -0.59 -0.67 32.96
C GLN A 265 -1.52 0.02 33.95
N GLU A 266 -1.31 1.31 34.23
CA GLU A 266 -2.17 2.12 35.11
C GLU A 266 -3.59 2.25 34.52
N ALA A 267 -3.74 2.26 33.19
CA ALA A 267 -5.02 2.17 32.48
C ALA A 267 -5.63 0.74 32.41
N GLY A 268 -5.01 -0.26 33.06
CA GLY A 268 -5.48 -1.64 33.16
C GLY A 268 -5.29 -2.49 31.90
N ILE A 269 -4.42 -2.09 30.97
CA ILE A 269 -4.18 -2.82 29.71
C ILE A 269 -3.17 -3.94 29.92
N LYS A 270 -3.42 -5.10 29.28
CA LYS A 270 -2.43 -6.19 29.17
C LYS A 270 -1.33 -5.81 28.18
N THR A 271 -0.33 -5.09 28.68
CA THR A 271 0.86 -4.63 27.94
C THR A 271 2.13 -5.35 28.38
N GLY A 272 3.07 -5.55 27.46
CA GLY A 272 4.47 -5.91 27.74
C GLY A 272 5.46 -4.89 27.17
N ILE A 273 6.74 -5.10 27.47
CA ILE A 273 7.87 -4.32 26.95
C ILE A 273 8.90 -5.16 26.21
N TYR A 274 9.62 -4.54 25.27
CA TYR A 274 10.78 -5.16 24.63
C TYR A 274 11.87 -4.13 24.24
N HIS A 275 13.03 -4.20 24.91
CA HIS A 275 14.20 -3.36 24.61
C HIS A 275 15.52 -4.08 24.92
N GLY A 276 16.62 -3.63 24.33
CA GLY A 276 17.92 -4.33 24.36
C GLY A 276 18.54 -4.53 25.76
N GLN A 277 18.20 -3.67 26.73
CA GLN A 277 18.67 -3.78 28.12
C GLN A 277 17.95 -4.86 28.94
N MET A 278 16.86 -5.44 28.42
CA MET A 278 16.17 -6.56 29.07
C MET A 278 16.98 -7.85 28.95
N SER A 279 16.97 -8.67 30.01
CA SER A 279 17.56 -10.01 30.00
C SER A 279 16.91 -10.90 28.93
N SER A 280 17.66 -11.87 28.41
CA SER A 280 17.17 -12.74 27.32
C SER A 280 15.86 -13.44 27.70
N LYS A 281 15.75 -13.93 28.94
CA LYS A 281 14.54 -14.59 29.46
C LYS A 281 13.34 -13.64 29.54
N ALA A 282 13.53 -12.37 29.93
CA ALA A 282 12.46 -11.38 29.97
C ALA A 282 11.99 -10.99 28.56
N ARG A 283 12.91 -10.93 27.59
CA ARG A 283 12.59 -10.70 26.17
C ARG A 283 11.85 -11.87 25.55
N GLU A 284 12.30 -13.09 25.80
CA GLU A 284 11.68 -14.33 25.35
C GLU A 284 10.25 -14.48 25.88
N GLU A 285 10.04 -14.29 27.19
CA GLU A 285 8.71 -14.35 27.81
C GLU A 285 7.78 -13.26 27.26
N SER A 286 8.25 -12.01 27.14
CA SER A 286 7.45 -10.91 26.59
C SER A 286 7.04 -11.17 25.13
N HIS A 287 7.96 -11.71 24.31
CA HIS A 287 7.66 -12.15 22.95
C HIS A 287 6.62 -13.28 22.95
N ARG A 288 6.87 -14.36 23.72
CA ARG A 288 6.00 -15.54 23.84
C ARG A 288 4.57 -15.17 24.21
N SER A 289 4.38 -14.28 25.19
CA SER A 289 3.06 -13.84 25.65
C SER A 289 2.34 -12.93 24.64
N PHE A 290 3.05 -12.10 23.87
CA PHE A 290 2.44 -11.33 22.78
C PHE A 290 2.05 -12.20 21.58
N ILE A 291 2.91 -13.16 21.21
CA ILE A 291 2.61 -14.15 20.16
C ILE A 291 1.34 -14.95 20.49
N LYS A 292 1.17 -15.39 21.74
CA LYS A 292 0.03 -16.17 22.23
C LYS A 292 -1.25 -15.39 22.56
N ASP A 293 -1.30 -14.08 22.30
CA ASP A 293 -2.42 -13.20 22.70
C ASP A 293 -2.70 -13.20 24.22
N GLU A 294 -1.66 -13.46 25.04
CA GLU A 294 -1.69 -13.22 26.49
C GLU A 294 -1.53 -11.70 26.78
N LEU A 295 -0.81 -10.99 25.91
CA LEU A 295 -0.63 -9.53 25.88
C LEU A 295 -1.24 -8.96 24.60
N LEU A 296 -1.96 -7.84 24.72
CA LEU A 296 -2.60 -7.16 23.58
C LEU A 296 -1.75 -6.01 23.02
N VAL A 297 -0.90 -5.40 23.84
CA VAL A 297 -0.04 -4.27 23.43
C VAL A 297 1.42 -4.58 23.76
N MET A 298 2.32 -4.40 22.79
CA MET A 298 3.77 -4.39 23.06
C MET A 298 4.33 -2.99 22.88
N VAL A 299 5.01 -2.46 23.89
CA VAL A 299 5.79 -1.22 23.79
C VAL A 299 7.26 -1.59 23.61
N ALA A 300 7.89 -1.11 22.55
CA ALA A 300 9.18 -1.65 22.14
C ALA A 300 10.11 -0.62 21.51
N THR A 301 11.42 -0.89 21.55
CA THR A 301 12.36 -0.29 20.59
C THR A 301 12.45 -1.16 19.33
N ILE A 302 13.15 -0.66 18.30
CA ILE A 302 13.43 -1.36 17.03
C ILE A 302 13.95 -2.81 17.26
N ALA A 303 14.63 -3.07 18.37
CA ALA A 303 15.12 -4.39 18.78
C ALA A 303 14.06 -5.51 18.84
N PHE A 304 12.77 -5.17 19.04
CA PHE A 304 11.67 -6.13 18.95
C PHE A 304 11.31 -6.48 17.51
N GLY A 305 11.39 -5.48 16.62
CA GLY A 305 10.68 -5.48 15.35
C GLY A 305 11.04 -6.64 14.44
N MET A 306 12.34 -6.80 14.17
CA MET A 306 12.85 -7.63 13.06
C MET A 306 12.21 -9.04 12.99
N GLY A 307 12.13 -9.75 14.13
CA GLY A 307 11.90 -11.19 14.19
C GLY A 307 10.46 -11.70 14.36
N ILE A 308 9.45 -10.84 14.24
CA ILE A 308 8.04 -11.20 14.53
C ILE A 308 7.27 -11.60 13.26
N ASP A 309 6.53 -12.71 13.32
CA ASP A 309 5.49 -13.08 12.34
C ASP A 309 4.12 -13.39 12.98
N LYS A 310 3.61 -12.42 13.76
CA LYS A 310 2.22 -12.40 14.21
C LYS A 310 1.35 -11.74 13.12
N PRO A 311 0.47 -12.48 12.42
CA PRO A 311 -0.19 -11.96 11.23
C PRO A 311 -1.34 -11.00 11.52
N ASN A 312 -1.90 -11.06 12.74
CA ASN A 312 -3.09 -10.36 13.18
C ASN A 312 -2.81 -9.10 14.03
N ILE A 313 -1.65 -8.46 13.84
CA ILE A 313 -1.40 -7.11 14.37
C ILE A 313 -2.33 -6.13 13.64
N ARG A 314 -3.20 -5.46 14.39
CA ARG A 314 -4.25 -4.55 13.87
C ARG A 314 -3.82 -3.08 13.88
N GLN A 315 -2.94 -2.70 14.80
CA GLN A 315 -2.37 -1.35 14.88
C GLN A 315 -0.84 -1.38 15.03
N VAL A 316 -0.15 -0.48 14.34
CA VAL A 316 1.24 -0.11 14.62
C VAL A 316 1.30 1.40 14.88
N ILE A 317 1.97 1.79 15.95
CA ILE A 317 2.20 3.17 16.35
C ILE A 317 3.71 3.40 16.40
N HIS A 318 4.20 4.46 15.77
CA HIS A 318 5.57 4.96 15.95
C HIS A 318 5.53 6.20 16.83
N TYR A 319 6.19 6.15 17.99
CA TYR A 319 6.29 7.24 18.96
C TYR A 319 7.68 7.90 18.86
N GLY A 320 7.71 8.95 18.05
CA GLY A 320 8.92 9.55 17.48
C GLY A 320 9.26 8.96 16.11
N CYS A 321 9.93 9.75 15.27
CA CYS A 321 10.25 9.33 13.91
C CYS A 321 11.28 8.18 13.86
N PRO A 322 11.08 7.16 13.00
CA PRO A 322 12.12 6.16 12.66
C PRO A 322 13.38 6.78 12.03
N LYS A 323 14.48 6.03 12.06
CA LYS A 323 15.78 6.44 11.49
C LYS A 323 15.79 6.51 9.95
N SER A 324 14.88 5.77 9.30
CA SER A 324 14.83 5.57 7.85
C SER A 324 13.42 5.23 7.38
N ILE A 325 13.15 5.36 6.08
CA ILE A 325 11.88 4.96 5.46
C ILE A 325 11.76 3.44 5.38
N GLU A 326 12.89 2.75 5.27
CA GLU A 326 13.01 1.30 5.19
C GLU A 326 12.64 0.64 6.52
N SER A 327 13.18 1.15 7.65
CA SER A 327 12.74 0.72 8.98
C SER A 327 11.25 0.98 9.17
N TYR A 328 10.76 2.19 8.85
CA TYR A 328 9.34 2.51 8.95
C TYR A 328 8.45 1.56 8.11
N TYR A 329 8.83 1.26 6.87
CA TYR A 329 8.09 0.37 5.97
C TYR A 329 8.12 -1.09 6.44
N GLN A 330 9.26 -1.58 6.94
CA GLN A 330 9.36 -2.93 7.52
C GLN A 330 8.54 -3.05 8.82
N GLU A 331 8.61 -2.04 9.69
CA GLU A 331 7.94 -1.99 11.00
C GLU A 331 6.42 -1.85 10.85
N SER A 332 5.95 -0.84 10.11
CA SER A 332 4.53 -0.70 9.75
C SER A 332 4.01 -1.91 8.96
N GLY A 333 4.86 -2.50 8.12
CA GLY A 333 4.60 -3.72 7.37
C GLY A 333 4.36 -4.99 8.22
N ARG A 334 4.60 -4.96 9.52
CA ARG A 334 4.20 -6.05 10.47
C ARG A 334 2.71 -6.01 10.78
N CYS A 335 2.06 -4.86 10.61
CA CYS A 335 0.62 -4.73 10.65
C CYS A 335 -0.04 -5.52 9.50
N GLY A 336 -1.22 -6.10 9.75
CA GLY A 336 -2.13 -6.63 8.71
C GLY A 336 -1.55 -7.64 7.71
N ARG A 337 -0.71 -8.60 8.13
CA ARG A 337 -0.14 -9.61 7.20
C ARG A 337 -1.17 -10.64 6.71
N ASP A 338 -2.23 -10.86 7.48
CA ASP A 338 -3.43 -11.63 7.07
C ASP A 338 -4.24 -10.95 5.95
N GLY A 339 -4.01 -9.66 5.68
CA GLY A 339 -4.71 -8.88 4.66
C GLY A 339 -5.95 -8.13 5.16
N ILE A 340 -6.32 -8.28 6.44
CA ILE A 340 -7.44 -7.54 7.06
C ILE A 340 -7.05 -6.05 7.16
N PRO A 341 -8.00 -5.09 6.99
CA PRO A 341 -7.75 -3.67 7.24
C PRO A 341 -7.03 -3.43 8.57
N SER A 342 -5.98 -2.60 8.57
CA SER A 342 -5.15 -2.35 9.76
C SER A 342 -4.49 -0.98 9.68
N VAL A 343 -4.05 -0.41 10.80
CA VAL A 343 -3.79 1.04 10.95
C VAL A 343 -2.36 1.32 11.39
N CYS A 344 -1.64 2.15 10.64
CA CYS A 344 -0.27 2.58 10.94
C CYS A 344 -0.22 4.10 11.18
N TRP A 345 0.07 4.52 12.42
CA TRP A 345 0.25 5.92 12.81
C TRP A 345 1.72 6.22 13.13
N LEU A 346 2.24 7.34 12.62
CA LEU A 346 3.55 7.88 12.99
C LEU A 346 3.34 9.21 13.72
N TYR A 347 3.70 9.26 14.99
CA TYR A 347 3.75 10.48 15.80
C TYR A 347 5.16 11.06 15.78
N TYR A 348 5.33 12.31 15.33
CA TYR A 348 6.65 12.93 15.26
C TYR A 348 6.72 14.33 15.88
N THR A 349 7.93 14.69 16.32
CA THR A 349 8.27 16.06 16.69
C THR A 349 9.53 16.51 15.94
N ARG A 350 9.64 17.80 15.64
CA ARG A 350 10.78 18.39 14.93
C ARG A 350 12.12 18.14 15.65
N ALA A 351 12.08 17.93 16.97
CA ALA A 351 13.25 17.59 17.78
C ALA A 351 13.81 16.18 17.51
N ASP A 352 13.09 15.30 16.82
CA ASP A 352 13.64 13.99 16.42
C ASP A 352 14.67 14.12 15.28
N PHE A 353 14.45 15.03 14.32
CA PHE A 353 15.40 15.28 13.22
C PHE A 353 16.65 16.05 13.65
N ALA A 354 16.59 16.76 14.78
CA ALA A 354 17.74 17.45 15.37
C ALA A 354 18.86 16.49 15.85
N LYS A 355 18.64 15.17 15.80
CA LYS A 355 19.56 14.11 16.23
C LYS A 355 20.53 13.65 15.12
N ALA A 356 20.55 14.32 13.95
CA ALA A 356 21.43 13.99 12.83
C ALA A 356 22.91 13.87 13.22
N ASP A 357 23.44 14.86 13.96
CA ASP A 357 24.83 14.88 14.43
C ASP A 357 25.14 13.71 15.39
N PHE A 358 24.16 13.30 16.21
CA PHE A 358 24.29 12.15 17.12
C PHE A 358 24.37 10.82 16.35
N TYR A 359 23.56 10.66 15.29
CA TYR A 359 23.66 9.47 14.43
C TYR A 359 24.95 9.44 13.59
N CYS A 360 25.43 10.59 13.14
CA CYS A 360 26.66 10.71 12.35
C CYS A 360 27.95 10.64 13.18
N GLY A 361 27.91 10.95 14.48
CA GLY A 361 29.10 11.16 15.32
C GLY A 361 30.06 9.98 15.49
N GLY A 362 29.62 8.74 15.18
CA GLY A 362 30.48 7.54 15.19
C GLY A 362 31.07 7.15 13.81
N LEU A 363 30.59 7.76 12.72
CA LEU A 363 30.86 7.27 11.35
C LEU A 363 32.12 7.92 10.75
N ARG A 364 33.17 7.10 10.57
CA ARG A 364 34.44 7.57 10.00
C ARG A 364 34.32 7.91 8.50
N ALA A 365 33.73 7.03 7.70
CA ALA A 365 33.61 7.22 6.25
C ALA A 365 32.56 8.28 5.88
N GLU A 366 32.88 9.12 4.89
CA GLU A 366 31.99 10.20 4.46
C GLU A 366 30.73 9.69 3.76
N ASN A 367 30.86 8.69 2.88
CA ASN A 367 29.73 8.09 2.17
C ASN A 367 28.69 7.49 3.14
N GLN A 368 29.12 6.91 4.27
CA GLN A 368 28.23 6.41 5.31
C GLN A 368 27.47 7.54 6.01
N ARG A 369 28.15 8.65 6.34
CA ARG A 369 27.49 9.85 6.89
C ARG A 369 26.48 10.44 5.91
N ARG A 370 26.80 10.46 4.62
CA ARG A 370 25.90 10.94 3.56
C ARG A 370 24.63 10.09 3.45
N ALA A 371 24.76 8.77 3.35
CA ALA A 371 23.63 7.84 3.27
C ALA A 371 22.71 7.89 4.50
N VAL A 372 23.27 8.00 5.71
CA VAL A 372 22.47 8.15 6.96
C VAL A 372 21.73 9.49 6.99
N MET A 373 22.33 10.57 6.48
CA MET A 373 21.67 11.87 6.35
C MET A 373 20.54 11.81 5.30
N GLU A 374 20.78 11.26 4.11
CA GLU A 374 19.78 11.06 3.05
C GLU A 374 18.57 10.24 3.54
N SER A 375 18.81 9.15 4.28
CA SER A 375 17.80 8.35 4.98
C SER A 375 16.94 9.17 5.96
N LEU A 376 17.58 9.97 6.82
CA LEU A 376 16.88 10.80 7.82
C LEU A 376 16.06 11.91 7.15
N LEU A 377 16.53 12.44 6.02
CA LEU A 377 15.82 13.45 5.22
C LEU A 377 14.60 12.88 4.52
N ALA A 378 14.69 11.66 3.98
CA ALA A 378 13.53 10.96 3.43
C ALA A 378 12.46 10.71 4.51
N ALA A 379 12.88 10.32 5.72
CA ALA A 379 12.00 10.20 6.88
C ALA A 379 11.36 11.54 7.28
N GLN A 380 12.14 12.64 7.28
CA GLN A 380 11.62 13.99 7.52
C GLN A 380 10.57 14.41 6.48
N HIS A 381 10.85 14.17 5.20
CA HIS A 381 9.98 14.55 4.08
C HIS A 381 8.68 13.73 4.07
N TYR A 382 8.73 12.44 4.37
CA TYR A 382 7.52 11.62 4.52
C TYR A 382 6.58 12.13 5.61
N CYS A 383 7.14 12.64 6.72
CA CYS A 383 6.35 13.19 7.82
C CYS A 383 5.63 14.49 7.42
N SER A 384 6.37 15.45 6.85
CA SER A 384 5.81 16.74 6.39
C SER A 384 5.06 16.70 5.06
N LEU A 385 4.92 15.52 4.44
CA LEU A 385 4.26 15.34 3.16
C LEU A 385 2.78 15.79 3.21
N THR A 386 2.35 16.57 2.23
CA THR A 386 0.94 16.94 1.99
C THR A 386 0.25 16.10 0.91
N THR A 387 1.02 15.40 0.08
CA THR A 387 0.53 14.50 -0.97
C THR A 387 0.35 13.06 -0.46
N CYS A 388 -0.04 12.13 -1.34
CA CYS A 388 -0.34 10.74 -0.96
C CYS A 388 0.87 10.00 -0.36
N ARG A 389 0.82 9.67 0.94
CA ARG A 389 1.87 8.93 1.66
C ARG A 389 2.19 7.57 1.03
N ARG A 390 1.18 6.86 0.51
CA ARG A 390 1.37 5.61 -0.25
C ARG A 390 2.15 5.84 -1.55
N LYS A 391 1.83 6.88 -2.33
CA LYS A 391 2.55 7.23 -3.57
C LYS A 391 4.02 7.53 -3.28
N PHE A 392 4.34 8.21 -2.17
CA PHE A 392 5.72 8.41 -1.71
C PHE A 392 6.43 7.08 -1.43
N LEU A 393 5.86 6.23 -0.57
CA LEU A 393 6.48 4.95 -0.18
C LEU A 393 6.75 4.04 -1.39
N LEU A 394 5.79 3.95 -2.33
CA LEU A 394 5.99 3.18 -3.57
C LEU A 394 7.12 3.76 -4.44
N SER A 395 7.10 5.09 -4.66
CA SER A 395 8.13 5.77 -5.46
C SER A 395 9.53 5.61 -4.85
N TYR A 396 9.63 5.60 -3.53
CA TYR A 396 10.88 5.44 -2.78
C TYR A 396 11.54 4.07 -3.04
N PHE A 397 10.75 2.99 -3.10
CA PHE A 397 11.24 1.65 -3.50
C PHE A 397 11.28 1.43 -5.03
N GLY A 398 11.09 2.49 -5.83
CA GLY A 398 11.17 2.46 -7.30
C GLY A 398 9.88 2.04 -8.02
N GLU A 399 8.77 1.81 -7.31
CA GLU A 399 7.49 1.45 -7.89
C GLU A 399 6.70 2.69 -8.35
N LYS A 400 6.42 2.77 -9.65
CA LYS A 400 5.72 3.90 -10.27
C LYS A 400 4.19 3.74 -10.14
N SER A 401 3.61 4.33 -9.10
CA SER A 401 2.14 4.46 -8.98
C SER A 401 1.58 5.41 -10.03
N SER A 402 0.65 4.93 -10.86
CA SER A 402 -0.16 5.75 -11.78
C SER A 402 -1.23 6.56 -11.05
N ALA A 403 -1.69 6.10 -9.88
CA ALA A 403 -2.67 6.80 -9.06
C ALA A 403 -2.02 7.92 -8.23
N GLU A 404 -2.67 9.08 -8.19
CA GLU A 404 -2.23 10.27 -7.43
C GLU A 404 -2.65 10.21 -5.96
N LYS A 405 -3.88 9.76 -5.71
CA LYS A 405 -4.48 9.58 -4.38
C LYS A 405 -4.84 8.10 -4.20
N CYS A 406 -4.60 7.54 -3.02
CA CYS A 406 -4.83 6.12 -2.76
C CYS A 406 -6.14 5.80 -2.04
N GLY A 407 -6.89 6.80 -1.56
CA GLY A 407 -8.12 6.61 -0.78
C GLY A 407 -7.95 5.87 0.56
N ASN A 408 -6.71 5.62 1.02
CA ASN A 408 -6.41 4.92 2.27
C ASN A 408 -5.09 5.43 2.88
N CYS A 409 -5.02 6.75 3.10
CA CYS A 409 -4.08 7.45 3.99
C CYS A 409 -4.70 8.80 4.37
N ASP A 410 -4.26 9.40 5.48
CA ASP A 410 -4.69 10.72 5.97
C ASP A 410 -4.84 11.79 4.87
N ASN A 411 -3.77 12.06 4.12
CA ASN A 411 -3.69 13.03 3.01
C ASN A 411 -4.56 12.67 1.78
N CYS A 412 -5.25 11.54 1.79
CA CYS A 412 -6.20 11.13 0.75
C CYS A 412 -7.62 10.92 1.27
N MET A 413 -7.80 10.81 2.59
CA MET A 413 -9.10 10.66 3.25
C MET A 413 -9.72 12.03 3.58
N VAL A 414 -8.89 13.03 3.86
CA VAL A 414 -9.32 14.40 4.16
C VAL A 414 -8.92 15.33 3.01
N SER A 415 -9.87 16.13 2.50
CA SER A 415 -9.57 17.29 1.68
C SER A 415 -8.96 18.38 2.57
N LYS A 416 -7.63 18.53 2.54
CA LYS A 416 -6.98 19.66 3.25
C LYS A 416 -7.47 20.98 2.67
N ARG A 417 -7.61 22.00 3.51
CA ARG A 417 -7.96 23.36 3.07
C ARG A 417 -6.80 23.88 2.21
N GLU A 418 -7.09 24.33 1.00
CA GLU A 418 -6.10 24.94 0.11
C GLU A 418 -6.20 26.47 0.20
N ARG A 419 -5.05 27.15 0.17
CA ARG A 419 -4.92 28.61 0.25
C ARG A 419 -3.88 29.07 -0.78
N ASP A 420 -4.10 30.20 -1.42
CA ASP A 420 -3.02 30.85 -2.16
C ASP A 420 -1.97 31.36 -1.17
N MET A 421 -0.76 30.81 -1.25
CA MET A 421 0.40 31.21 -0.44
C MET A 421 1.45 31.92 -1.30
N SER A 422 1.03 32.54 -2.40
CA SER A 422 1.91 33.16 -3.40
C SER A 422 2.80 34.27 -2.83
N LYS A 423 2.27 35.06 -1.89
CA LYS A 423 2.97 36.15 -1.18
C LYS A 423 4.05 35.62 -0.25
N GLU A 424 3.66 34.71 0.64
CA GLU A 424 4.52 34.12 1.66
C GLU A 424 5.61 33.26 1.02
N SER A 425 5.27 32.53 -0.03
CA SER A 425 6.24 31.76 -0.81
C SER A 425 7.24 32.65 -1.54
N PHE A 426 6.80 33.79 -2.09
CA PHE A 426 7.70 34.77 -2.71
C PHE A 426 8.65 35.40 -1.69
N LEU A 427 8.15 35.83 -0.52
CA LEU A 427 8.96 36.33 0.60
C LEU A 427 10.03 35.32 1.03
N LEU A 428 9.62 34.05 1.24
CA LEU A 428 10.51 33.00 1.70
C LEU A 428 11.60 32.65 0.69
N MET A 429 11.25 32.46 -0.59
CA MET A 429 12.24 32.15 -1.63
C MET A 429 13.18 33.33 -1.87
N SER A 430 12.67 34.57 -1.93
CA SER A 430 13.49 35.76 -2.13
C SER A 430 14.45 35.99 -0.95
N CYS A 431 13.99 35.80 0.29
CA CYS A 431 14.87 35.86 1.46
C CYS A 431 15.95 34.76 1.45
N ILE A 432 15.63 33.54 1.01
CA ILE A 432 16.61 32.45 0.84
C ILE A 432 17.67 32.82 -0.21
N GLN A 433 17.26 33.44 -1.32
CA GLN A 433 18.16 33.93 -2.38
C GLN A 433 19.06 35.08 -1.88
N SER A 434 18.53 36.05 -1.15
CA SER A 434 19.31 37.16 -0.57
C SER A 434 20.23 36.72 0.57
N CYS A 435 19.89 35.65 1.30
CA CYS A 435 20.84 34.94 2.18
C CYS A 435 21.85 34.06 1.41
N GLN A 436 21.97 34.25 0.08
CA GLN A 436 22.91 33.57 -0.84
C GLN A 436 22.78 32.03 -0.89
N GLY A 437 21.76 31.43 -0.29
CA GLY A 437 21.60 29.96 -0.28
C GLY A 437 22.74 29.18 0.40
N TYR A 438 23.47 29.80 1.33
CA TYR A 438 24.53 29.16 2.15
C TYR A 438 24.10 28.95 3.61
N TRP A 439 22.79 28.86 3.88
CA TRP A 439 22.25 28.62 5.22
C TRP A 439 21.12 27.60 5.21
N GLY A 440 20.94 26.88 6.32
CA GLY A 440 19.72 26.11 6.60
C GLY A 440 18.57 27.02 7.06
N LEU A 441 17.34 26.53 6.95
CA LEU A 441 16.07 27.30 7.07
C LEU A 441 15.97 28.26 8.28
N ASN A 442 16.63 27.97 9.41
CA ASN A 442 16.60 28.84 10.58
C ASN A 442 17.04 30.28 10.25
N MET A 443 18.07 30.49 9.42
CA MET A 443 18.57 31.84 9.14
C MET A 443 17.55 32.72 8.38
N PRO A 444 17.05 32.35 7.18
CA PRO A 444 16.07 33.17 6.46
C PRO A 444 14.74 33.30 7.22
N VAL A 445 14.31 32.27 7.95
CA VAL A 445 13.09 32.35 8.79
C VAL A 445 13.28 33.31 9.96
N ASP A 446 14.44 33.31 10.63
CA ASP A 446 14.70 34.26 11.70
C ASP A 446 14.85 35.70 11.18
N VAL A 447 15.36 35.90 9.95
CA VAL A 447 15.38 37.19 9.25
C VAL A 447 13.96 37.69 8.95
N LEU A 448 13.12 36.87 8.30
CA LEU A 448 11.72 37.20 8.02
C LEU A 448 10.95 37.58 9.30
N ARG A 449 11.23 36.91 10.42
CA ARG A 449 10.60 37.18 11.72
C ARG A 449 11.24 38.33 12.51
N GLY A 450 12.15 39.11 11.91
CA GLY A 450 12.73 40.31 12.51
C GLY A 450 13.75 40.04 13.63
N SER A 451 14.31 38.83 13.70
CA SER A 451 15.24 38.45 14.76
C SER A 451 16.52 39.29 14.73
N ARG A 452 16.98 39.70 15.91
CA ARG A 452 18.24 40.44 16.10
C ARG A 452 19.33 39.57 16.73
N ALA A 453 19.26 38.26 16.52
CA ALA A 453 20.26 37.31 16.98
C ALA A 453 21.66 37.65 16.41
N LYS A 454 22.72 37.47 17.22
CA LYS A 454 24.10 37.87 16.86
C LYS A 454 24.58 37.33 15.51
N LYS A 455 24.09 36.16 15.06
CA LYS A 455 24.41 35.59 13.75
C LYS A 455 23.88 36.42 12.57
N ILE A 456 22.69 37.03 12.72
CA ILE A 456 22.04 37.89 11.71
C ILE A 456 22.80 39.23 11.62
N LEU A 457 23.04 39.87 12.77
CA LEU A 457 23.77 41.15 12.84
C LEU A 457 25.19 41.05 12.27
N ASN A 458 25.89 39.94 12.57
CA ASN A 458 27.22 39.64 12.03
C ASN A 458 27.23 39.40 10.50
N ALA A 459 26.10 38.98 9.93
CA ALA A 459 25.92 38.78 8.48
C ALA A 459 25.29 40.01 7.79
N HIS A 460 24.97 41.07 8.56
CA HIS A 460 24.22 42.25 8.13
C HIS A 460 22.84 41.96 7.52
N PHE A 461 22.28 40.78 7.83
CA PHE A 461 20.95 40.37 7.36
C PHE A 461 19.80 41.13 8.06
N ASP A 462 20.11 41.92 9.10
CA ASP A 462 19.21 42.92 9.68
C ASP A 462 18.99 44.15 8.78
N LYS A 463 19.75 44.27 7.68
CA LYS A 463 19.60 45.32 6.67
C LYS A 463 18.92 44.84 5.39
N LEU A 464 18.55 43.56 5.30
CA LEU A 464 17.79 43.04 4.15
C LEU A 464 16.35 43.59 4.21
N PRO A 465 15.73 43.95 3.07
CA PRO A 465 14.39 44.52 3.05
C PRO A 465 13.30 43.55 3.52
N PHE A 466 13.61 42.25 3.60
CA PHE A 466 12.74 41.21 4.15
C PHE A 466 12.71 41.15 5.68
N HIS A 467 13.58 41.90 6.39
CA HIS A 467 13.72 41.79 7.84
C HIS A 467 12.43 42.23 8.55
N GLY A 468 11.77 41.30 9.24
CA GLY A 468 10.52 41.56 9.96
C GLY A 468 9.24 41.51 9.12
N LEU A 469 9.29 41.36 7.78
CA LEU A 469 8.08 41.29 6.95
C LEU A 469 7.22 40.05 7.20
N GLY A 470 7.81 38.99 7.76
CA GLY A 470 7.14 37.74 8.14
C GLY A 470 6.94 37.56 9.64
N LYS A 471 6.97 38.64 10.43
CA LYS A 471 6.80 38.63 11.90
C LYS A 471 5.52 37.92 12.38
N ASP A 472 4.45 38.02 11.59
CA ASP A 472 3.09 37.62 11.98
C ASP A 472 2.97 36.09 12.03
N TYR A 473 3.77 35.37 11.24
CA TYR A 473 3.84 33.92 11.27
C TYR A 473 4.91 33.37 12.21
N SER A 474 4.59 32.23 12.82
CA SER A 474 5.48 31.46 13.69
C SER A 474 6.71 30.92 12.95
N SER A 475 7.80 30.64 13.68
CA SER A 475 8.97 29.94 13.12
C SER A 475 8.61 28.51 12.69
N ASN A 476 7.51 27.94 13.21
CA ASN A 476 7.03 26.65 12.79
C ASN A 476 6.33 26.70 11.42
N TRP A 477 5.24 27.48 11.31
CA TRP A 477 4.53 27.83 10.09
C TRP A 477 5.47 28.11 8.90
N TRP A 478 6.46 29.01 9.06
CA TRP A 478 7.42 29.35 7.99
C TRP A 478 8.25 28.16 7.50
N LYS A 479 8.62 27.25 8.40
CA LYS A 479 9.35 26.02 8.05
C LYS A 479 8.42 24.97 7.44
N SER A 480 7.14 24.93 7.83
CA SER A 480 6.14 24.07 7.21
C SER A 480 5.97 24.47 5.74
N LEU A 481 5.79 25.77 5.45
CA LEU A 481 5.80 26.30 4.08
C LEU A 481 7.09 25.95 3.33
N ALA A 482 8.26 26.12 3.95
CA ALA A 482 9.53 25.74 3.33
C ALA A 482 9.58 24.26 2.91
N TYR A 483 9.14 23.35 3.78
CA TYR A 483 9.09 21.92 3.44
C TYR A 483 8.05 21.60 2.36
N GLN A 484 6.93 22.33 2.28
CA GLN A 484 6.01 22.20 1.13
C GLN A 484 6.67 22.63 -0.19
N LEU A 485 7.38 23.76 -0.21
CA LEU A 485 8.07 24.27 -1.39
C LEU A 485 9.24 23.36 -1.84
N ILE A 486 9.89 22.66 -0.90
CA ILE A 486 10.84 21.56 -1.19
C ILE A 486 10.10 20.34 -1.75
N SER A 487 8.97 19.96 -1.12
CA SER A 487 8.20 18.74 -1.42
C SER A 487 7.44 18.76 -2.74
N HIS A 488 7.23 19.92 -3.38
CA HIS A 488 6.23 20.04 -4.44
C HIS A 488 6.49 19.09 -5.63
N VAL A 489 5.58 18.14 -5.83
CA VAL A 489 5.73 17.02 -6.77
C VAL A 489 5.65 17.48 -8.22
N MET A 490 6.81 17.81 -8.81
CA MET A 490 7.19 17.52 -10.20
C MET A 490 8.62 18.03 -10.41
N ILE A 491 9.58 17.08 -10.44
CA ILE A 491 10.99 17.20 -10.83
C ILE A 491 11.63 18.53 -10.35
N VAL A 492 12.17 18.48 -9.12
CA VAL A 492 12.66 19.61 -8.33
C VAL A 492 11.53 20.52 -7.81
N GLY A 493 11.46 20.69 -6.48
CA GLY A 493 10.58 21.65 -5.82
C GLY A 493 10.94 23.10 -6.17
N TYR A 494 10.20 24.07 -5.65
CA TYR A 494 10.55 25.49 -5.78
C TYR A 494 11.81 25.83 -4.95
N LEU A 495 11.98 25.13 -3.83
CA LEU A 495 13.21 25.09 -3.06
C LEU A 495 13.92 23.73 -3.25
N MET A 496 15.23 23.71 -3.01
CA MET A 496 16.05 22.50 -2.98
C MET A 496 17.01 22.52 -1.79
N GLU A 497 17.28 21.35 -1.22
CA GLU A 497 18.23 21.17 -0.13
C GLU A 497 19.57 20.71 -0.69
N THR A 498 20.68 21.25 -0.18
CA THR A 498 22.05 20.93 -0.62
C THR A 498 22.96 20.71 0.58
N PHE A 499 23.99 19.89 0.40
CA PHE A 499 24.86 19.42 1.49
C PHE A 499 26.32 19.73 1.17
N ARG A 500 27.06 20.16 2.19
CA ARG A 500 28.52 20.23 2.17
C ARG A 500 29.02 19.74 3.52
N ASP A 501 29.87 18.71 3.50
CA ASP A 501 30.38 18.03 4.68
C ASP A 501 29.24 17.49 5.57
N THR A 502 28.95 18.13 6.71
CA THR A 502 27.80 17.82 7.60
C THR A 502 26.69 18.86 7.55
N TYR A 503 26.89 19.98 6.85
CA TYR A 503 25.97 21.12 6.90
C TYR A 503 24.89 21.06 5.82
N LYS A 504 23.64 21.29 6.25
CA LYS A 504 22.43 21.35 5.44
C LYS A 504 22.13 22.80 5.06
N PHE A 505 22.02 23.07 3.76
CA PHE A 505 21.68 24.38 3.21
C PHE A 505 20.40 24.29 2.37
N VAL A 506 19.65 25.38 2.30
CA VAL A 506 18.47 25.48 1.41
C VAL A 506 18.70 26.58 0.38
N ARG A 507 18.32 26.29 -0.86
CA ARG A 507 18.46 27.17 -2.02
C ARG A 507 17.14 27.26 -2.78
N VAL A 508 16.94 28.38 -3.46
CA VAL A 508 15.94 28.46 -4.52
C VAL A 508 16.40 27.56 -5.66
N SER A 509 15.47 26.80 -6.27
CA SER A 509 15.77 25.94 -7.41
C SER A 509 15.60 26.68 -8.75
N PRO A 510 16.01 26.10 -9.89
CA PRO A 510 15.69 26.65 -11.21
C PRO A 510 14.18 26.79 -11.50
N LYS A 511 13.32 26.12 -10.73
CA LYS A 511 11.85 26.28 -10.76
C LYS A 511 11.40 27.45 -9.86
N GLY A 512 11.99 27.58 -8.68
CA GLY A 512 11.78 28.73 -7.79
C GLY A 512 12.24 30.05 -8.42
N GLU A 513 13.40 30.07 -9.07
CA GLU A 513 13.90 31.25 -9.78
C GLU A 513 12.95 31.70 -10.90
N LYS A 514 12.40 30.74 -11.67
CA LYS A 514 11.40 31.04 -12.71
C LYS A 514 10.11 31.61 -12.10
N TYR A 515 9.67 31.07 -10.96
CA TYR A 515 8.51 31.60 -10.22
C TYR A 515 8.75 33.03 -9.73
N ILE A 516 9.90 33.32 -9.09
CA ILE A 516 10.29 34.67 -8.66
C ILE A 516 10.29 35.64 -9.86
N ARG A 517 10.92 35.27 -10.98
CA ARG A 517 10.98 36.08 -12.20
C ARG A 517 9.62 36.27 -12.90
N SER A 518 8.63 35.42 -12.60
CA SER A 518 7.25 35.58 -13.09
C SER A 518 6.35 36.39 -12.16
N ALA A 519 6.75 36.62 -10.91
CA ALA A 519 6.05 37.52 -10.00
C ALA A 519 6.44 38.97 -10.26
N ARG A 520 5.45 39.77 -10.64
CA ARG A 520 5.54 41.21 -10.89
C ARG A 520 4.66 41.97 -9.88
N PRO A 521 4.86 43.28 -9.67
CA PRO A 521 4.00 44.08 -8.79
C PRO A 521 2.52 44.00 -9.20
N ASP A 522 2.24 44.02 -10.50
CA ASP A 522 0.88 43.99 -11.07
C ASP A 522 0.31 42.56 -11.25
N HIS A 523 1.15 41.53 -11.11
CA HIS A 523 0.75 40.14 -11.31
C HIS A 523 1.63 39.17 -10.50
N GLN A 524 1.08 38.70 -9.39
CA GLN A 524 1.65 37.62 -8.61
C GLN A 524 1.01 36.29 -9.05
N PRO A 525 1.79 35.32 -9.60
CA PRO A 525 1.25 34.03 -10.01
C PRO A 525 0.78 33.26 -8.78
N ALA A 526 -0.49 32.86 -8.77
CA ALA A 526 -1.08 32.14 -7.65
C ALA A 526 -0.34 30.81 -7.39
N LEU A 527 -0.04 30.53 -6.13
CA LEU A 527 0.58 29.31 -5.65
C LEU A 527 -0.30 28.72 -4.56
N ILE A 528 -1.38 28.08 -5.03
CA ILE A 528 -2.34 27.37 -4.19
C ILE A 528 -1.65 26.15 -3.57
N LEU A 529 -1.55 26.15 -2.24
CA LEU A 529 -0.94 25.08 -1.45
C LEU A 529 -1.93 24.58 -0.38
N PRO A 530 -1.93 23.28 -0.06
CA PRO A 530 -2.70 22.74 1.06
C PRO A 530 -2.09 23.18 2.39
N LEU A 531 -2.91 23.69 3.31
CA LEU A 531 -2.49 23.97 4.69
C LEU A 531 -2.03 22.66 5.37
N THR A 532 -0.82 22.66 5.94
CA THR A 532 -0.38 21.59 6.86
C THR A 532 -0.97 21.80 8.23
N ASP A 533 -1.05 20.72 9.01
CA ASP A 533 -1.73 20.72 10.30
C ASP A 533 -0.99 21.66 11.30
N GLU A 534 0.36 21.73 11.24
CA GLU A 534 1.17 22.75 11.94
C GLU A 534 0.83 24.22 11.60
N MET A 535 0.36 24.50 10.38
CA MET A 535 0.00 25.86 9.96
C MET A 535 -1.37 26.23 10.52
N VAL A 536 -2.29 25.27 10.58
CA VAL A 536 -3.61 25.43 11.20
C VAL A 536 -3.47 25.56 12.72
N GLU A 537 -2.65 24.71 13.36
CA GLU A 537 -2.37 24.78 14.81
C GLU A 537 -1.71 26.11 15.20
N ASP A 538 -0.72 26.61 14.45
CA ASP A 538 -0.08 27.91 14.70
C ASP A 538 -1.08 29.08 14.49
N GLU A 539 -1.96 29.03 13.48
CA GLU A 539 -2.96 30.09 13.20
C GLU A 539 -4.11 30.10 14.23
N GLU A 540 -4.60 28.93 14.67
CA GLU A 540 -5.68 28.83 15.67
C GLU A 540 -5.19 29.23 17.08
N GLN A 541 -3.94 28.90 17.46
CA GLN A 541 -3.33 29.33 18.72
C GLN A 541 -3.08 30.84 18.80
N GLN A 542 -2.97 31.55 17.67
CA GLN A 542 -2.89 33.02 17.67
C GLN A 542 -4.24 33.70 17.99
N CYS A 543 -5.37 33.01 17.82
CA CYS A 543 -6.70 33.55 18.12
C CYS A 543 -7.16 33.32 19.57
N THR A 544 -6.51 32.45 20.35
CA THR A 544 -6.98 31.99 21.66
C THR A 544 -5.96 32.22 22.79
N THR A 545 -5.91 33.45 23.31
CA THR A 545 -5.09 33.77 24.49
C THR A 545 -5.66 33.18 25.78
N GLY A 546 -5.39 31.91 26.07
CA GLY A 546 -5.45 31.39 27.44
C GLY A 546 -6.29 30.15 27.73
N GLU A 547 -6.38 29.18 26.82
CA GLU A 547 -6.78 27.81 27.19
C GLU A 547 -5.74 26.78 26.71
N VAL A 548 -5.48 25.76 27.52
CA VAL A 548 -4.57 24.67 27.15
C VAL A 548 -5.31 23.78 26.17
N GLY A 549 -4.89 23.81 24.90
CA GLY A 549 -5.63 23.21 23.80
C GLY A 549 -6.03 21.75 24.06
N GLU A 550 -7.34 21.50 24.08
CA GLU A 550 -7.86 20.17 23.76
C GLU A 550 -7.27 19.74 22.41
N LEU A 551 -6.90 18.46 22.28
CA LEU A 551 -6.47 17.94 21.00
C LEU A 551 -7.65 18.04 20.02
N ASN A 552 -7.46 18.86 18.98
CA ASN A 552 -8.53 19.39 18.15
C ASN A 552 -9.43 18.24 17.64
N LYS A 553 -10.68 18.21 18.12
CA LYS A 553 -11.68 17.22 17.70
C LYS A 553 -11.97 17.47 16.23
N VAL A 554 -11.27 16.77 15.33
CA VAL A 554 -11.37 17.02 13.88
C VAL A 554 -12.77 16.66 13.40
N TYR A 555 -13.65 17.67 13.34
CA TYR A 555 -15.04 17.56 12.89
C TYR A 555 -15.10 17.30 11.38
N VAL A 556 -14.73 16.11 10.94
CA VAL A 556 -14.83 15.68 9.53
C VAL A 556 -16.30 15.51 9.16
N GLY A 557 -16.90 16.56 8.61
CA GLY A 557 -18.28 16.52 8.09
C GLY A 557 -19.36 16.31 9.15
N GLY A 558 -19.15 16.79 10.38
CA GLY A 558 -20.17 16.78 11.43
C GLY A 558 -20.54 15.41 11.99
N LYS A 559 -19.70 14.37 11.80
CA LYS A 559 -19.90 13.04 12.39
C LYS A 559 -18.67 12.56 13.14
N GLU A 560 -18.91 12.00 14.32
CA GLU A 560 -17.89 11.28 15.10
C GLU A 560 -17.34 10.13 14.26
N TYR A 561 -16.03 10.07 14.06
CA TYR A 561 -15.42 9.05 13.22
C TYR A 561 -15.30 7.72 13.98
N GLU A 562 -16.40 6.96 13.95
CA GLU A 562 -16.50 5.55 14.33
C GLU A 562 -15.73 4.64 13.32
N LEU A 563 -14.46 4.97 13.08
CA LEU A 563 -13.64 4.48 11.97
C LEU A 563 -13.47 2.96 12.00
N LEU A 564 -13.43 2.35 13.19
CA LEU A 564 -13.26 0.90 13.35
C LEU A 564 -14.54 0.09 13.11
N LEU A 565 -15.71 0.61 13.45
CA LEU A 565 -16.97 -0.07 13.13
C LEU A 565 -17.36 0.16 11.67
N SER A 566 -17.09 1.34 11.10
CA SER A 566 -17.34 1.61 9.68
C SER A 566 -16.40 0.86 8.70
N ILE A 567 -15.22 0.42 9.16
CA ILE A 567 -14.32 -0.46 8.40
C ILE A 567 -14.86 -1.90 8.33
N ASP A 568 -15.47 -2.42 9.39
CA ASP A 568 -15.92 -3.83 9.44
C ASP A 568 -17.40 -4.02 9.06
N ARG A 569 -18.27 -3.00 9.27
CA ARG A 569 -19.69 -2.99 8.83
C ARG A 569 -19.90 -3.14 7.30
N ARG A 570 -18.85 -3.11 6.49
CA ARG A 570 -18.94 -3.35 5.03
C ARG A 570 -18.82 -4.82 4.64
N ASP A 571 -18.26 -5.66 5.51
CA ASP A 571 -18.01 -7.07 5.25
C ASP A 571 -19.03 -8.00 5.94
N TRP A 572 -19.74 -7.51 6.96
CA TRP A 572 -20.72 -8.27 7.74
C TRP A 572 -22.15 -7.89 7.37
N ILE A 573 -23.03 -8.89 7.17
CA ILE A 573 -24.42 -8.65 6.75
C ILE A 573 -25.29 -8.25 7.97
N CYS A 574 -24.97 -8.75 9.17
CA CYS A 574 -25.65 -8.33 10.40
C CYS A 574 -24.73 -8.37 11.65
N LEU A 575 -25.20 -7.78 12.76
CA LEU A 575 -24.48 -7.73 14.03
C LEU A 575 -24.18 -9.12 14.62
N ALA A 576 -25.06 -10.11 14.37
CA ALA A 576 -24.86 -11.48 14.85
C ALA A 576 -23.68 -12.17 14.14
N GLU A 577 -23.35 -11.81 12.89
CA GLU A 577 -22.17 -12.34 12.19
C GLU A 577 -20.86 -11.80 12.77
N ALA A 578 -20.84 -10.52 13.19
CA ALA A 578 -19.73 -9.97 13.95
C ALA A 578 -19.60 -10.63 15.35
N GLN A 579 -20.73 -10.91 16.02
CA GLN A 579 -20.73 -11.61 17.31
C GLN A 579 -20.19 -13.05 17.20
N ILE A 580 -20.67 -13.87 16.25
CA ILE A 580 -20.17 -15.24 16.09
C ILE A 580 -18.68 -15.24 15.69
N PHE A 581 -18.21 -14.25 14.92
CA PHE A 581 -16.79 -14.07 14.63
C PHE A 581 -15.95 -13.85 15.90
N HIS A 582 -16.34 -12.91 16.76
CA HIS A 582 -15.64 -12.68 18.03
C HIS A 582 -15.66 -13.92 18.94
N MET A 583 -16.79 -14.61 19.07
CA MET A 583 -16.90 -15.84 19.87
C MET A 583 -16.01 -16.97 19.31
N LEU A 584 -15.89 -17.09 17.98
CA LEU A 584 -14.98 -18.04 17.33
C LEU A 584 -13.49 -17.68 17.52
N LEU A 585 -13.13 -16.40 17.66
CA LEU A 585 -11.76 -16.00 18.01
C LEU A 585 -11.40 -16.39 19.46
N ASP A 586 -12.35 -16.26 20.39
CA ASP A 586 -12.18 -16.71 21.78
C ASP A 586 -12.07 -18.23 21.86
N GLU A 587 -12.92 -18.98 21.15
CA GLU A 587 -12.88 -20.44 21.09
C GLU A 587 -11.58 -20.96 20.46
N ARG A 588 -11.11 -20.34 19.37
CA ARG A 588 -9.76 -20.59 18.83
C ARG A 588 -8.68 -20.34 19.88
N THR A 589 -8.83 -19.33 20.71
CA THR A 589 -7.85 -18.97 21.76
C THR A 589 -7.86 -19.96 22.93
N LYS A 590 -9.03 -20.51 23.30
CA LYS A 590 -9.15 -21.63 24.25
C LYS A 590 -8.46 -22.89 23.70
N LEU A 591 -8.75 -23.25 22.45
CA LEU A 591 -8.14 -24.40 21.77
C LEU A 591 -6.62 -24.25 21.61
N ALA A 592 -6.13 -23.07 21.26
CA ALA A 592 -4.69 -22.82 21.11
C ALA A 592 -3.94 -22.98 22.45
N LYS A 593 -4.55 -22.53 23.56
CA LYS A 593 -4.02 -22.71 24.92
C LYS A 593 -3.93 -24.18 25.33
N SER A 594 -4.95 -25.00 25.05
CA SER A 594 -4.93 -26.43 25.42
C SER A 594 -3.86 -27.24 24.67
N ILE A 595 -3.45 -26.81 23.48
CA ILE A 595 -2.35 -27.42 22.72
C ILE A 595 -1.02 -26.62 22.79
N GLY A 596 -0.94 -25.59 23.64
CA GLY A 596 0.28 -24.82 23.93
C GLY A 596 0.77 -23.85 22.84
N THR A 597 0.00 -23.63 21.77
CA THR A 597 0.40 -22.89 20.55
C THR A 597 -0.20 -21.47 20.49
N ALA A 598 0.22 -20.66 19.51
CA ALA A 598 -0.37 -19.34 19.25
C ALA A 598 -1.74 -19.45 18.52
N PRO A 599 -2.76 -18.60 18.82
CA PRO A 599 -4.09 -18.71 18.21
C PRO A 599 -4.09 -18.68 16.67
N TYR A 600 -3.32 -17.77 16.08
CA TYR A 600 -3.22 -17.66 14.62
C TYR A 600 -2.53 -18.87 13.94
N ALA A 601 -1.73 -19.64 14.68
CA ALA A 601 -1.06 -20.83 14.16
C ALA A 601 -2.02 -22.03 14.01
N VAL A 602 -3.14 -22.03 14.73
CA VAL A 602 -4.24 -23.00 14.54
C VAL A 602 -5.03 -22.65 13.28
N CYS A 603 -5.46 -21.39 13.17
CA CYS A 603 -6.31 -20.88 12.10
C CYS A 603 -6.20 -19.35 12.04
N GLY A 604 -5.95 -18.75 10.88
CA GLY A 604 -5.80 -17.29 10.75
C GLY A 604 -7.11 -16.51 10.90
N ASP A 605 -7.04 -15.24 11.33
CA ASP A 605 -8.23 -14.40 11.56
C ASP A 605 -9.13 -14.30 10.31
N GLN A 606 -8.53 -14.16 9.11
CA GLN A 606 -9.28 -14.15 7.84
C GLN A 606 -9.94 -15.49 7.50
N THR A 607 -9.39 -16.61 7.98
CA THR A 607 -10.04 -17.93 7.87
C THR A 607 -11.21 -18.04 8.86
N ILE A 608 -11.05 -17.55 10.09
CA ILE A 608 -12.15 -17.46 11.07
C ILE A 608 -13.27 -16.54 10.54
N LYS A 609 -12.95 -15.44 9.85
CA LYS A 609 -13.94 -14.57 9.18
C LYS A 609 -14.78 -15.36 8.17
N LYS A 610 -14.15 -16.18 7.33
CA LYS A 610 -14.84 -17.05 6.37
C LYS A 610 -15.64 -18.18 7.03
N ILE A 611 -15.18 -18.72 8.17
CA ILE A 611 -15.92 -19.72 8.96
C ILE A 611 -17.17 -19.10 9.61
N ALA A 612 -17.06 -17.89 10.15
CA ALA A 612 -18.17 -17.14 10.74
C ALA A 612 -19.29 -16.82 9.73
N LEU A 613 -18.92 -16.51 8.47
CA LEU A 613 -19.86 -16.33 7.35
C LEU A 613 -20.46 -17.67 6.86
N ALA A 614 -19.62 -18.69 6.61
CA ALA A 614 -20.06 -19.94 5.99
C ALA A 614 -20.74 -20.94 6.94
N ARG A 615 -20.56 -20.77 8.27
CA ARG A 615 -21.16 -21.55 9.37
C ARG A 615 -21.22 -23.08 9.10
N PRO A 616 -20.13 -23.72 8.65
CA PRO A 616 -20.17 -25.06 8.08
C PRO A 616 -20.74 -26.12 9.03
N SER A 617 -21.63 -26.97 8.51
CA SER A 617 -22.26 -28.06 9.26
C SER A 617 -21.46 -29.38 9.20
N THR A 618 -20.59 -29.55 8.20
CA THR A 618 -19.85 -30.78 7.89
C THR A 618 -18.36 -30.54 7.64
N LYS A 619 -17.53 -31.58 7.84
CA LYS A 619 -16.08 -31.56 7.56
C LYS A 619 -15.77 -31.23 6.10
N ALA A 620 -16.58 -31.69 5.15
CA ALA A 620 -16.41 -31.37 3.73
C ALA A 620 -16.61 -29.87 3.44
N ARG A 621 -17.63 -29.24 4.02
CA ARG A 621 -17.86 -27.79 3.87
C ARG A 621 -16.80 -26.97 4.61
N LEU A 622 -16.35 -27.42 5.78
CA LEU A 622 -15.23 -26.81 6.49
C LEU A 622 -13.92 -26.86 5.66
N ALA A 623 -13.59 -28.00 5.06
CA ALA A 623 -12.41 -28.18 4.23
C ALA A 623 -12.42 -27.29 2.96
N ASN A 624 -13.59 -27.04 2.38
CA ASN A 624 -13.72 -26.17 1.21
C ASN A 624 -13.45 -24.67 1.50
N ILE A 625 -13.44 -24.24 2.77
CA ILE A 625 -13.16 -22.85 3.12
C ILE A 625 -11.69 -22.51 2.83
N ASP A 626 -11.47 -21.41 2.12
CA ASP A 626 -10.13 -20.90 1.81
C ASP A 626 -9.39 -20.47 3.10
N GLY A 627 -8.17 -20.98 3.28
CA GLY A 627 -7.38 -20.86 4.50
C GLY A 627 -7.57 -22.01 5.50
N VAL A 628 -8.52 -22.94 5.28
CA VAL A 628 -8.62 -24.20 6.04
C VAL A 628 -7.76 -25.27 5.37
N ASN A 629 -6.77 -25.80 6.10
CA ASN A 629 -5.89 -26.89 5.70
C ASN A 629 -6.38 -28.25 6.19
N GLN A 630 -5.86 -29.35 5.62
CA GLN A 630 -6.33 -30.70 5.90
C GLN A 630 -6.01 -31.16 7.34
N HIS A 631 -4.86 -30.78 7.91
CA HIS A 631 -4.48 -31.16 9.28
C HIS A 631 -5.44 -30.53 10.30
N LEU A 632 -5.89 -29.28 10.09
CA LEU A 632 -6.90 -28.62 10.92
C LEU A 632 -8.25 -29.38 10.91
N VAL A 633 -8.72 -29.82 9.74
CA VAL A 633 -9.98 -30.58 9.59
C VAL A 633 -9.90 -31.96 10.26
N VAL A 634 -8.77 -32.65 10.12
CA VAL A 634 -8.56 -33.98 10.72
C VAL A 634 -8.42 -33.90 12.24
N ARG A 635 -7.67 -32.92 12.76
CA ARG A 635 -7.30 -32.85 14.18
C ARG A 635 -8.28 -32.07 15.05
N HIS A 636 -8.97 -31.08 14.49
CA HIS A 636 -9.83 -30.14 15.24
C HIS A 636 -11.21 -29.93 14.60
N GLY A 637 -11.50 -30.59 13.47
CA GLY A 637 -12.75 -30.38 12.73
C GLY A 637 -14.01 -30.68 13.55
N ASP A 638 -14.05 -31.74 14.35
CA ASP A 638 -15.24 -32.07 15.15
C ASP A 638 -15.51 -31.03 16.25
N TYR A 639 -14.46 -30.56 16.94
CA TYR A 639 -14.56 -29.48 17.92
C TYR A 639 -15.12 -28.21 17.27
N LEU A 640 -14.50 -27.77 16.16
CA LEU A 640 -14.93 -26.56 15.46
C LEU A 640 -16.38 -26.66 14.97
N LEU A 641 -16.79 -27.81 14.42
CA LEU A 641 -18.17 -28.02 13.97
C LEU A 641 -19.17 -28.04 15.14
N GLN A 642 -18.82 -28.62 16.30
CA GLN A 642 -19.65 -28.57 17.50
C GLN A 642 -19.80 -27.13 18.02
N THR A 643 -18.69 -26.40 18.15
CA THR A 643 -18.67 -24.99 18.53
C THR A 643 -19.50 -24.12 17.59
N ILE A 644 -19.35 -24.27 16.26
CA ILE A 644 -20.10 -23.51 15.26
C ILE A 644 -21.61 -23.79 15.38
N ARG A 645 -22.01 -25.05 15.64
CA ARG A 645 -23.42 -25.41 15.88
C ARG A 645 -23.99 -24.73 17.11
N GLN A 646 -23.29 -24.81 18.24
CA GLN A 646 -23.71 -24.16 19.49
C GLN A 646 -23.83 -22.64 19.32
N LEU A 647 -22.77 -21.97 18.85
CA LEU A 647 -22.76 -20.52 18.70
C LEU A 647 -23.80 -20.02 17.68
N SER A 648 -24.07 -20.79 16.62
CA SER A 648 -25.12 -20.44 15.66
C SER A 648 -26.52 -20.59 16.28
N GLN A 649 -26.74 -21.59 17.14
CA GLN A 649 -28.00 -21.75 17.88
C GLN A 649 -28.20 -20.62 18.91
N GLU A 650 -27.16 -20.27 19.68
CA GLU A 650 -27.20 -19.17 20.66
C GLU A 650 -27.53 -17.81 20.01
N LEU A 651 -27.10 -17.59 18.76
CA LEU A 651 -27.32 -16.36 18.01
C LEU A 651 -28.48 -16.43 16.98
N ASN A 652 -29.25 -17.51 16.96
CA ASN A 652 -30.32 -17.79 15.98
C ASN A 652 -29.87 -17.68 14.50
N LEU A 653 -28.62 -18.02 14.22
CA LEU A 653 -28.04 -18.02 12.87
C LEU A 653 -28.24 -19.37 12.16
N SER A 654 -28.57 -19.32 10.88
CA SER A 654 -28.66 -20.50 10.03
C SER A 654 -27.27 -21.10 9.77
N LEU A 655 -27.15 -22.41 10.01
CA LEU A 655 -25.96 -23.17 9.64
C LEU A 655 -25.80 -23.27 8.14
N ASP A 656 -24.57 -23.54 7.70
CA ASP A 656 -24.21 -23.73 6.30
C ASP A 656 -24.48 -22.51 5.40
N GLY A 657 -24.48 -21.30 5.99
CA GLY A 657 -24.92 -20.07 5.30
C GLY A 657 -26.35 -20.24 4.80
N GLY A 658 -27.22 -20.71 5.68
CA GLY A 658 -28.39 -21.49 5.32
C GLY A 658 -29.38 -20.75 4.44
N ALA A 659 -30.01 -21.51 3.55
CA ALA A 659 -31.10 -21.06 2.71
C ALA A 659 -32.25 -20.50 3.55
N ASN A 660 -32.45 -19.18 3.50
CA ASN A 660 -33.81 -18.67 3.37
C ASN A 660 -34.42 -19.28 2.09
N LEU A 661 -35.75 -19.21 1.94
CA LEU A 661 -36.38 -19.37 0.62
C LEU A 661 -36.09 -18.19 -0.34
N GLU A 662 -35.17 -17.31 0.07
CA GLU A 662 -34.51 -16.26 -0.69
C GLU A 662 -32.99 -16.57 -0.69
N ASN A 663 -32.29 -16.33 -1.80
CA ASN A 663 -30.82 -16.30 -1.85
C ASN A 663 -30.04 -17.57 -1.43
N ALA A 664 -30.43 -18.75 -1.93
CA ALA A 664 -29.58 -19.95 -1.89
C ALA A 664 -29.59 -20.77 -3.19
N ASN A 665 -29.26 -20.14 -4.32
CA ASN A 665 -28.96 -20.86 -5.56
C ASN A 665 -27.54 -20.54 -6.07
N THR A 666 -26.59 -21.34 -5.60
CA THR A 666 -25.15 -21.12 -5.76
C THR A 666 -24.70 -21.33 -7.21
N ARG A 667 -24.71 -20.27 -8.03
CA ARG A 667 -23.91 -20.25 -9.27
C ARG A 667 -22.47 -20.61 -8.90
N LYS A 668 -21.92 -21.64 -9.55
CA LYS A 668 -20.47 -21.93 -9.51
C LYS A 668 -19.75 -20.75 -10.15
N ALA A 669 -19.28 -19.81 -9.34
CA ALA A 669 -18.54 -18.65 -9.81
C ALA A 669 -17.15 -19.06 -10.33
N ASN A 670 -17.11 -19.54 -11.58
CA ASN A 670 -15.92 -19.40 -12.41
C ASN A 670 -15.58 -17.92 -12.47
N LEU A 671 -14.52 -17.50 -11.76
CA LEU A 671 -14.08 -16.11 -11.69
C LEU A 671 -13.41 -15.67 -13.01
N VAL A 672 -14.21 -15.60 -14.08
CA VAL A 672 -13.91 -14.79 -15.25
C VAL A 672 -13.90 -13.33 -14.79
N PRO A 673 -12.84 -12.56 -15.06
CA PRO A 673 -12.68 -11.23 -14.46
C PRO A 673 -13.76 -10.27 -14.93
N HIS A 674 -14.55 -9.75 -13.96
CA HIS A 674 -15.61 -8.78 -14.21
C HIS A 674 -15.03 -7.38 -14.48
N HIS A 675 -14.37 -7.22 -15.62
CA HIS A 675 -14.22 -5.88 -16.21
C HIS A 675 -15.61 -5.28 -16.38
N LYS A 676 -15.81 -4.04 -15.90
CA LYS A 676 -16.85 -3.17 -16.44
C LYS A 676 -16.49 -2.90 -17.90
N LYS A 677 -17.01 -3.72 -18.82
CA LYS A 677 -16.91 -3.46 -20.26
C LYS A 677 -17.54 -2.09 -20.50
N LYS A 678 -16.77 -1.16 -21.07
CA LYS A 678 -17.37 0.05 -21.64
C LYS A 678 -18.34 -0.42 -22.74
N LEU A 679 -19.61 0.00 -22.64
CA LEU A 679 -20.56 -0.14 -23.73
C LEU A 679 -19.94 0.49 -24.99
N THR A 680 -19.99 -0.24 -26.10
CA THR A 680 -19.57 0.30 -27.39
C THR A 680 -20.61 1.33 -27.85
N PRO A 681 -20.22 2.40 -28.58
CA PRO A 681 -21.13 3.47 -28.98
C PRO A 681 -22.44 2.94 -29.56
N ALA A 682 -22.35 2.04 -30.56
CA ALA A 682 -23.53 1.46 -31.22
C ALA A 682 -24.53 0.71 -30.29
N LYS A 683 -24.13 0.28 -29.09
CA LYS A 683 -25.02 -0.30 -28.07
C LYS A 683 -25.64 0.76 -27.17
N PHE A 684 -24.85 1.77 -26.78
CA PHE A 684 -25.36 2.95 -26.09
C PHE A 684 -26.37 3.72 -26.97
N ASP A 685 -26.06 3.89 -28.26
CA ASP A 685 -26.94 4.51 -29.25
C ASP A 685 -28.24 3.71 -29.46
N ALA A 686 -28.16 2.37 -29.45
CA ALA A 686 -29.35 1.52 -29.54
C ALA A 686 -30.26 1.64 -28.31
N TRP A 687 -29.67 1.65 -27.12
CA TRP A 687 -30.39 1.92 -25.87
C TRP A 687 -31.01 3.31 -25.87
N LYS A 688 -30.25 4.33 -26.30
CA LYS A 688 -30.72 5.72 -26.37
C LYS A 688 -31.92 5.88 -27.31
N LEU A 689 -31.81 5.33 -28.52
CA LEU A 689 -32.88 5.38 -29.52
C LEU A 689 -34.16 4.66 -29.06
N TRP A 690 -34.02 3.61 -28.23
CA TRP A 690 -35.17 2.88 -27.69
C TRP A 690 -35.79 3.57 -26.47
N HIS A 691 -34.97 3.95 -25.49
CA HIS A 691 -35.39 4.45 -24.18
C HIS A 691 -35.64 5.97 -24.16
N GLU A 692 -34.73 6.79 -24.68
CA GLU A 692 -34.90 8.26 -24.72
C GLU A 692 -35.75 8.71 -25.92
N ASN A 693 -35.61 8.07 -27.09
CA ASN A 693 -36.33 8.47 -28.31
C ASN A 693 -37.59 7.65 -28.61
N GLY A 694 -37.95 6.68 -27.77
CA GLY A 694 -39.21 5.93 -27.88
C GLY A 694 -39.37 5.09 -29.16
N LEU A 695 -38.30 4.79 -29.90
CA LEU A 695 -38.40 4.04 -31.15
C LEU A 695 -38.56 2.53 -30.88
N PRO A 696 -39.46 1.82 -31.60
CA PRO A 696 -39.60 0.38 -31.47
C PRO A 696 -38.40 -0.36 -32.08
N ILE A 697 -38.11 -1.56 -31.58
CA ILE A 697 -37.00 -2.43 -31.98
C ILE A 697 -36.84 -2.54 -33.52
N GLN A 698 -37.94 -2.71 -34.26
CA GLN A 698 -37.92 -2.82 -35.73
C GLN A 698 -37.40 -1.57 -36.46
N LYS A 699 -37.63 -0.36 -35.92
CA LYS A 699 -37.08 0.88 -36.49
C LYS A 699 -35.61 1.09 -36.12
N ILE A 700 -35.16 0.55 -34.99
CA ILE A 700 -33.75 0.59 -34.56
C ILE A 700 -32.91 -0.46 -35.31
N ALA A 701 -33.51 -1.60 -35.65
CA ALA A 701 -32.93 -2.63 -36.51
C ALA A 701 -32.58 -2.06 -37.90
N ASN A 702 -33.45 -1.21 -38.44
CA ASN A 702 -33.35 -0.59 -39.76
C ASN A 702 -32.93 0.90 -39.71
N PHE A 703 -32.22 1.33 -38.65
CA PHE A 703 -31.92 2.74 -38.43
C PHE A 703 -31.00 3.34 -39.53
N PRO A 704 -31.41 4.41 -40.23
CA PRO A 704 -30.73 4.89 -41.45
C PRO A 704 -29.34 5.48 -41.21
N GLY A 705 -28.94 5.75 -39.97
CA GLY A 705 -27.57 6.14 -39.60
C GLY A 705 -26.55 5.00 -39.55
N ARG A 706 -26.90 3.78 -39.98
CA ARG A 706 -26.02 2.59 -39.96
C ARG A 706 -25.70 2.13 -41.38
N SER A 707 -24.49 1.60 -41.57
CA SER A 707 -23.99 1.09 -42.87
C SER A 707 -24.69 -0.18 -43.37
N ALA A 708 -25.42 -0.89 -42.51
CA ALA A 708 -26.31 -1.99 -42.86
C ALA A 708 -27.40 -2.16 -41.79
N PRO A 709 -28.61 -2.64 -42.14
CA PRO A 709 -29.61 -3.05 -41.16
C PRO A 709 -29.14 -4.28 -40.38
N ILE A 710 -29.55 -4.37 -39.11
CA ILE A 710 -29.29 -5.53 -38.24
C ILE A 710 -30.59 -6.30 -37.94
N LYS A 711 -30.48 -7.52 -37.43
CA LYS A 711 -31.67 -8.28 -36.99
C LYS A 711 -32.24 -7.70 -35.70
N GLU A 712 -33.56 -7.76 -35.55
CA GLU A 712 -34.28 -7.28 -34.36
C GLU A 712 -33.78 -7.95 -33.07
N GLY A 713 -33.52 -9.26 -33.08
CA GLY A 713 -32.90 -9.98 -31.96
C GLY A 713 -31.49 -9.48 -31.58
N THR A 714 -30.77 -8.79 -32.48
CA THR A 714 -29.49 -8.13 -32.19
C THR A 714 -29.70 -6.76 -31.54
N VAL A 715 -30.80 -6.06 -31.85
CA VAL A 715 -31.22 -4.86 -31.09
C VAL A 715 -31.55 -5.25 -29.66
N VAL A 716 -32.35 -6.30 -29.46
CA VAL A 716 -32.67 -6.83 -28.12
C VAL A 716 -31.40 -7.19 -27.36
N GLU A 717 -30.45 -7.88 -27.99
CA GLU A 717 -29.17 -8.22 -27.36
C GLU A 717 -28.35 -6.97 -26.93
N TYR A 718 -28.42 -5.88 -27.69
CA TYR A 718 -27.80 -4.60 -27.29
C TYR A 718 -28.52 -3.94 -26.10
N LEU A 719 -29.85 -4.05 -26.03
CA LEU A 719 -30.63 -3.58 -24.88
C LEU A 719 -30.33 -4.40 -23.62
N LEU A 720 -30.27 -5.73 -23.71
CA LEU A 720 -29.92 -6.59 -22.57
C LEU A 720 -28.48 -6.32 -22.07
N GLU A 721 -27.51 -6.08 -22.96
CA GLU A 721 -26.17 -5.62 -22.56
C GLU A 721 -26.16 -4.22 -21.95
N ALA A 722 -27.09 -3.33 -22.34
CA ALA A 722 -27.22 -2.00 -21.73
C ALA A 722 -27.75 -2.08 -20.29
N ALA A 723 -28.78 -2.91 -20.03
CA ALA A 723 -29.26 -3.19 -18.68
C ALA A 723 -28.17 -3.82 -17.79
N GLN A 724 -27.44 -4.82 -18.31
CA GLN A 724 -26.29 -5.43 -17.61
C GLN A 724 -25.13 -4.44 -17.41
N GLY A 725 -25.05 -3.38 -18.22
CA GLY A 725 -24.15 -2.24 -18.04
C GLY A 725 -24.57 -1.25 -16.94
N GLY A 726 -25.79 -1.38 -16.40
CA GLY A 726 -26.36 -0.51 -15.37
C GLY A 726 -27.19 0.67 -15.91
N LEU A 727 -27.64 0.62 -17.16
CA LEU A 727 -28.60 1.59 -17.72
C LEU A 727 -30.04 1.17 -17.44
N GLN A 728 -30.93 2.14 -17.23
CA GLN A 728 -32.35 1.86 -16.94
C GLN A 728 -33.07 1.32 -18.18
N ILE A 729 -33.94 0.32 -18.00
CA ILE A 729 -34.77 -0.25 -19.06
C ILE A 729 -36.20 -0.44 -18.53
N GLU A 730 -37.18 -0.13 -19.37
CA GLU A 730 -38.60 -0.28 -19.12
C GLU A 730 -39.05 -1.69 -19.53
N TRP A 731 -38.98 -2.64 -18.59
CA TRP A 731 -39.16 -4.07 -18.89
C TRP A 731 -40.58 -4.46 -19.34
N THR A 732 -41.60 -3.70 -18.92
CA THR A 732 -42.97 -3.77 -19.46
C THR A 732 -42.94 -3.66 -20.99
N ARG A 733 -42.50 -2.50 -21.48
CA ARG A 733 -42.44 -2.17 -22.90
C ARG A 733 -41.51 -3.11 -23.69
N LEU A 734 -40.42 -3.59 -23.08
CA LEU A 734 -39.54 -4.57 -23.72
C LEU A 734 -40.23 -5.93 -23.90
N CYS A 735 -41.02 -6.38 -22.94
CA CYS A 735 -41.81 -7.61 -23.05
C CYS A 735 -42.97 -7.46 -24.06
N ASP A 736 -43.62 -6.29 -24.07
CA ASP A 736 -44.72 -5.98 -25.01
C ASP A 736 -44.21 -5.94 -26.47
N GLU A 737 -43.06 -5.29 -26.74
CA GLU A 737 -42.42 -5.25 -28.07
C GLU A 737 -41.92 -6.63 -28.57
N VAL A 738 -42.00 -7.70 -27.76
CA VAL A 738 -41.64 -9.08 -28.15
C VAL A 738 -42.72 -10.14 -27.84
N GLU A 739 -43.96 -9.74 -27.55
CA GLU A 739 -45.09 -10.64 -27.23
C GLU A 739 -44.85 -11.62 -26.04
N LEU A 740 -44.07 -11.19 -25.04
CA LEU A 740 -43.69 -12.01 -23.88
C LEU A 740 -44.70 -11.88 -22.73
N SER A 741 -45.78 -12.67 -22.80
CA SER A 741 -46.82 -12.70 -21.77
C SER A 741 -46.34 -13.25 -20.41
N ARG A 742 -47.07 -12.91 -19.34
CA ARG A 742 -46.83 -13.40 -17.97
C ARG A 742 -46.93 -14.93 -17.85
N GLU A 743 -47.77 -15.56 -18.67
CA GLU A 743 -47.89 -17.02 -18.77
C GLU A 743 -46.62 -17.64 -19.38
N ARG A 744 -46.16 -17.11 -20.54
CA ARG A 744 -44.90 -17.53 -21.18
C ARG A 744 -43.68 -17.32 -20.27
N LEU A 745 -43.65 -16.25 -19.46
CA LEU A 745 -42.61 -16.06 -18.44
C LEU A 745 -42.65 -17.18 -17.38
N SER A 746 -43.83 -17.53 -16.87
CA SER A 746 -43.99 -18.62 -15.88
C SER A 746 -43.54 -19.97 -16.45
N GLU A 747 -43.86 -20.27 -17.72
CA GLU A 747 -43.37 -21.48 -18.39
C GLU A 747 -41.84 -21.52 -18.51
N ILE A 748 -41.21 -20.40 -18.90
CA ILE A 748 -39.75 -20.28 -18.98
C ILE A 748 -39.09 -20.49 -17.61
N GLU A 749 -39.66 -19.90 -16.54
CA GLU A 749 -39.15 -20.10 -15.18
C GLU A 749 -39.35 -21.54 -14.67
N GLY A 750 -40.45 -22.18 -15.03
CA GLY A 750 -40.69 -23.61 -14.80
C GLY A 750 -39.63 -24.48 -15.49
N ALA A 751 -39.34 -24.23 -16.78
CA ALA A 751 -38.30 -24.94 -17.53
C ALA A 751 -36.89 -24.71 -16.94
N ILE A 752 -36.54 -23.47 -16.61
CA ILE A 752 -35.26 -23.14 -15.93
C ILE A 752 -35.13 -23.90 -14.60
N SER A 753 -36.23 -24.00 -13.83
CA SER A 753 -36.26 -24.67 -12.53
C SER A 753 -36.12 -26.19 -12.65
N LYS A 754 -36.73 -26.81 -13.67
CA LYS A 754 -36.53 -28.25 -13.98
C LYS A 754 -35.10 -28.54 -14.44
N VAL A 755 -34.54 -27.72 -15.32
CA VAL A 755 -33.22 -27.93 -15.96
C VAL A 755 -32.07 -27.70 -14.96
N GLY A 756 -32.28 -26.87 -13.94
CA GLY A 756 -31.30 -26.63 -12.85
C GLY A 756 -29.99 -25.97 -13.29
N SER A 757 -29.91 -25.48 -14.53
CA SER A 757 -28.73 -24.81 -15.10
C SER A 757 -29.14 -23.69 -16.05
N ARG A 758 -28.46 -22.54 -15.90
CA ARG A 758 -28.66 -21.34 -16.73
C ARG A 758 -27.56 -21.14 -17.78
N GLU A 759 -26.59 -22.07 -17.88
CA GLU A 759 -25.40 -21.90 -18.72
C GLU A 759 -25.61 -22.32 -20.19
N LYS A 760 -26.67 -23.08 -20.50
CA LYS A 760 -26.95 -23.57 -21.86
C LYS A 760 -28.42 -23.32 -22.20
N LEU A 761 -28.67 -22.51 -23.23
CA LEU A 761 -30.03 -22.16 -23.65
C LEU A 761 -30.78 -23.34 -24.31
N LYS A 762 -30.07 -24.26 -25.00
CA LYS A 762 -30.73 -25.35 -25.73
C LYS A 762 -31.55 -26.27 -24.80
N PRO A 763 -31.03 -26.85 -23.70
CA PRO A 763 -31.83 -27.67 -22.79
C PRO A 763 -33.04 -26.97 -22.18
N ILE A 764 -33.02 -25.64 -22.06
CA ILE A 764 -34.18 -24.84 -21.61
C ILE A 764 -35.22 -24.75 -22.73
N LYS A 765 -34.79 -24.51 -23.98
CA LYS A 765 -35.69 -24.50 -25.15
C LYS A 765 -36.26 -25.89 -25.49
N ASP A 766 -35.49 -26.96 -25.27
CA ASP A 766 -35.93 -28.34 -25.50
C ASP A 766 -37.09 -28.74 -24.54
N GLU A 767 -37.30 -28.01 -23.44
CA GLU A 767 -38.40 -28.17 -22.46
C GLU A 767 -39.58 -27.20 -22.68
N LEU A 768 -39.56 -26.36 -23.72
CA LEU A 768 -40.54 -25.29 -23.96
C LEU A 768 -41.26 -25.45 -25.32
N PRO A 769 -42.55 -25.07 -25.43
CA PRO A 769 -43.31 -25.14 -26.68
C PRO A 769 -42.65 -24.32 -27.80
N GLU A 770 -42.90 -24.69 -29.06
CA GLU A 770 -42.11 -24.20 -30.21
C GLU A 770 -42.13 -22.68 -30.37
N ASP A 771 -43.23 -22.01 -30.02
CA ASP A 771 -43.46 -20.57 -30.11
C ASP A 771 -42.57 -19.72 -29.18
N ILE A 772 -42.09 -20.28 -28.05
CA ILE A 772 -41.23 -19.53 -27.13
C ILE A 772 -39.82 -19.42 -27.70
N SER A 773 -39.48 -18.26 -28.27
CA SER A 773 -38.20 -18.05 -28.94
C SER A 773 -37.00 -18.00 -27.96
N TYR A 774 -35.79 -18.24 -28.48
CA TYR A 774 -34.55 -18.01 -27.73
C TYR A 774 -34.36 -16.56 -27.25
N VAL A 775 -35.08 -15.59 -27.84
CA VAL A 775 -35.06 -14.19 -27.39
C VAL A 775 -35.84 -14.06 -26.07
N HIS A 776 -36.97 -14.74 -25.93
CA HIS A 776 -37.79 -14.70 -24.71
C HIS A 776 -37.02 -15.28 -23.51
N ILE A 777 -36.31 -16.40 -23.74
CA ILE A 777 -35.44 -17.02 -22.73
C ILE A 777 -34.30 -16.07 -22.32
N LYS A 778 -33.69 -15.35 -23.27
CA LYS A 778 -32.66 -14.33 -22.97
C LYS A 778 -33.21 -13.16 -22.14
N ILE A 779 -34.40 -12.65 -22.46
CA ILE A 779 -35.03 -11.55 -21.72
C ILE A 779 -35.36 -11.98 -20.28
N CYS A 780 -36.00 -13.13 -20.08
CA CYS A 780 -36.30 -13.68 -18.76
C CYS A 780 -35.03 -13.85 -17.90
N LEU A 781 -33.96 -14.42 -18.46
CA LEU A 781 -32.67 -14.55 -17.76
C LEU A 781 -32.05 -13.20 -17.41
N ALA A 782 -32.16 -12.20 -18.29
CA ALA A 782 -31.66 -10.85 -18.03
C ALA A 782 -32.47 -10.11 -16.96
N MET A 783 -33.80 -10.25 -16.93
CA MET A 783 -34.66 -9.72 -15.86
C MET A 783 -34.27 -10.30 -14.49
N GLN A 784 -34.04 -11.62 -14.43
CA GLN A 784 -33.58 -12.29 -13.21
C GLN A 784 -32.16 -11.87 -12.80
N ASP A 785 -31.23 -11.70 -13.76
CA ASP A 785 -29.87 -11.19 -13.48
C ASP A 785 -29.88 -9.70 -13.06
N CYS A 786 -30.93 -8.96 -13.41
CA CYS A 786 -31.22 -7.60 -12.90
C CYS A 786 -32.06 -7.58 -11.61
N GLY A 787 -32.43 -8.72 -11.05
CA GLY A 787 -33.12 -8.82 -9.75
C GLY A 787 -34.63 -8.55 -9.75
N LEU A 788 -35.31 -8.68 -10.89
CA LEU A 788 -36.75 -8.44 -11.02
C LEU A 788 -37.57 -9.73 -10.81
N SER A 789 -38.70 -9.62 -10.11
CA SER A 789 -39.73 -10.67 -10.01
C SER A 789 -40.83 -10.47 -11.08
N PRO A 790 -41.36 -11.54 -11.71
CA PRO A 790 -42.46 -11.44 -12.68
C PRO A 790 -43.75 -10.85 -12.11
N GLU A 791 -43.94 -10.90 -10.79
CA GLU A 791 -45.17 -10.44 -10.13
C GLU A 791 -45.35 -8.92 -10.17
N VAL A 792 -44.25 -8.17 -10.36
CA VAL A 792 -44.20 -6.70 -10.28
C VAL A 792 -44.24 -6.04 -11.67
N THR A 793 -44.02 -6.80 -12.75
CA THR A 793 -43.64 -6.24 -14.07
C THR A 793 -44.69 -6.31 -15.17
N LEU A 794 -45.82 -7.01 -15.00
CA LEU A 794 -46.89 -7.08 -16.00
C LEU A 794 -48.29 -7.06 -15.32
N PRO A 795 -49.17 -6.07 -15.64
CA PRO A 795 -50.53 -6.01 -15.12
C PRO A 795 -51.38 -7.23 -15.54
N SER A 796 -52.26 -7.69 -14.66
CA SER A 796 -53.25 -8.71 -14.98
C SER A 796 -54.45 -8.09 -15.70
N HIS A 797 -54.71 -8.49 -16.94
CA HIS A 797 -55.98 -8.22 -17.61
C HIS A 797 -57.12 -9.03 -16.97
N LEU A 798 -57.74 -8.47 -15.92
CA LEU A 798 -59.09 -8.79 -15.42
C LEU A 798 -59.43 -7.87 -14.22
N ASP A 799 -60.04 -6.72 -14.48
CA ASP A 799 -61.42 -6.42 -14.04
C ASP A 799 -61.82 -4.97 -14.39
N THR A 800 -63.10 -4.77 -14.74
CA THR A 800 -63.68 -3.48 -15.10
C THR A 800 -64.61 -2.93 -14.01
N SER A 801 -64.81 -1.60 -14.01
CA SER A 801 -65.67 -0.78 -13.13
C SER A 801 -65.10 -0.50 -11.72
N LYS A 802 -64.86 0.75 -11.31
CA LYS A 802 -65.80 1.90 -11.23
C LYS A 802 -65.04 3.23 -11.06
N ALA A 803 -65.69 4.34 -11.46
CA ALA A 803 -65.69 5.68 -10.83
C ALA A 803 -64.36 6.43 -10.53
N ASP A 804 -64.23 7.75 -10.73
CA ASP A 804 -65.04 8.71 -11.52
C ASP A 804 -64.30 10.07 -11.65
N GLU A 805 -64.79 10.91 -12.57
CA GLU A 805 -64.61 12.38 -12.64
C GLU A 805 -63.21 13.03 -12.86
N PHE A 806 -63.30 14.29 -13.34
CA PHE A 806 -62.28 15.33 -13.58
C PHE A 806 -61.17 15.11 -14.63
N VAL A 807 -60.85 16.04 -15.56
CA VAL A 807 -61.57 17.00 -16.45
C VAL A 807 -60.50 17.95 -17.01
N GLU A 808 -60.61 18.34 -18.30
CA GLU A 808 -59.85 19.41 -19.00
C GLU A 808 -58.31 19.20 -19.16
N SER A 809 -57.65 19.69 -20.22
CA SER A 809 -58.13 20.36 -21.46
C SER A 809 -57.13 20.23 -22.65
N GLU A 810 -57.68 20.42 -23.86
CA GLU A 810 -57.16 21.09 -25.07
C GLU A 810 -55.68 21.56 -25.14
N SER A 811 -54.98 21.64 -26.30
CA SER A 811 -55.19 21.34 -27.73
C SER A 811 -53.81 21.47 -28.45
N GLY A 812 -53.57 21.17 -29.73
CA GLY A 812 -54.35 20.52 -30.79
C GLY A 812 -53.65 20.62 -32.16
N MET A 813 -54.03 19.73 -33.10
CA MET A 813 -54.09 19.91 -34.58
C MET A 813 -52.81 20.29 -35.40
N VAL A 814 -52.34 19.46 -36.38
CA VAL A 814 -52.84 19.23 -37.77
C VAL A 814 -52.33 20.34 -38.73
N SER A 815 -51.82 20.15 -39.97
CA SER A 815 -52.02 19.13 -41.03
C SER A 815 -50.92 19.15 -42.14
N THR A 816 -50.85 18.11 -43.00
CA THR A 816 -50.58 18.12 -44.49
C THR A 816 -49.27 18.74 -45.08
N ASP A 817 -48.75 18.38 -46.27
CA ASP A 817 -49.12 17.31 -47.23
C ASP A 817 -48.00 16.80 -48.18
N ALA A 818 -48.26 15.61 -48.73
CA ALA A 818 -48.01 15.11 -50.09
C ALA A 818 -46.78 15.49 -50.99
N SER A 819 -45.90 14.48 -51.17
CA SER A 819 -45.62 13.79 -52.47
C SER A 819 -44.62 14.32 -53.54
N CYS A 820 -44.00 13.33 -54.23
CA CYS A 820 -43.40 13.36 -55.60
C CYS A 820 -42.12 14.19 -55.88
N SER A 821 -41.25 13.84 -56.84
CA SER A 821 -40.94 12.55 -57.50
C SER A 821 -39.66 12.63 -58.38
N ASP A 822 -39.16 11.46 -58.81
CA ASP A 822 -38.43 11.19 -60.07
C ASP A 822 -36.91 11.50 -60.27
N LYS A 823 -36.22 10.45 -60.76
CA LYS A 823 -35.12 10.35 -61.77
C LYS A 823 -33.88 11.29 -61.64
N ALA A 824 -32.65 10.83 -61.42
CA ALA A 824 -31.83 9.74 -62.03
C ALA A 824 -31.17 10.08 -63.38
N HIS A 825 -29.83 9.94 -63.46
CA HIS A 825 -29.07 9.58 -64.67
C HIS A 825 -27.64 9.10 -64.33
N GLU A 826 -27.10 8.18 -65.13
CA GLU A 826 -25.70 7.71 -65.11
C GLU A 826 -24.79 8.54 -66.03
N VAL A 827 -23.47 8.53 -65.80
CA VAL A 827 -22.44 8.48 -66.86
C VAL A 827 -21.22 7.66 -66.36
N VAL A 828 -20.62 6.88 -67.26
CA VAL A 828 -19.42 6.03 -67.02
C VAL A 828 -18.24 6.51 -67.89
N ILE A 829 -17.00 6.47 -67.37
CA ILE A 829 -15.69 6.37 -68.08
C ILE A 829 -14.61 6.17 -66.98
N SER A 830 -13.73 5.14 -66.95
CA SER A 830 -12.62 4.73 -67.86
C SER A 830 -11.39 5.67 -67.86
N VAL A 831 -10.11 5.24 -67.89
CA VAL A 831 -9.46 3.90 -67.76
C VAL A 831 -7.91 4.07 -67.62
N LYS A 832 -7.14 3.00 -67.30
CA LYS A 832 -5.65 2.85 -67.41
C LYS A 832 -4.75 3.63 -66.40
N ASN A 833 -3.55 3.19 -66.00
CA ASN A 833 -2.86 1.87 -66.09
C ASN A 833 -1.66 1.74 -65.10
N MET A 834 -1.25 0.49 -64.81
CA MET A 834 0.12 -0.10 -64.62
C MET A 834 1.33 0.70 -64.02
N ALA A 835 2.44 0.09 -63.56
CA ALA A 835 2.77 -1.10 -62.74
C ALA A 835 4.31 -1.39 -62.71
N THR A 836 4.86 -1.69 -61.53
CA THR A 836 5.99 -2.64 -61.23
C THR A 836 7.48 -2.50 -61.71
N HIS A 837 8.39 -2.76 -60.74
CA HIS A 837 9.63 -3.60 -60.75
C HIS A 837 11.10 -3.07 -60.88
N CYS A 838 11.85 -3.25 -59.76
CA CYS A 838 13.19 -3.92 -59.57
C CYS A 838 14.60 -3.32 -59.88
N CYS A 839 15.49 -3.48 -58.87
CA CYS A 839 16.94 -3.84 -58.89
C CYS A 839 18.03 -2.86 -59.44
N SER A 840 19.31 -2.86 -59.00
CA SER A 840 19.99 -3.41 -57.79
C SER A 840 21.45 -2.87 -57.61
N ASP A 841 22.10 -3.24 -56.48
CA ASP A 841 23.57 -3.41 -56.21
C ASP A 841 24.58 -2.25 -56.11
N HIS A 842 25.38 -2.25 -55.01
CA HIS A 842 26.85 -2.45 -54.99
C HIS A 842 27.44 -2.61 -53.55
N ASN A 843 28.59 -3.30 -53.42
CA ASN A 843 29.37 -3.58 -52.18
C ASN A 843 30.36 -2.43 -51.81
N GLU A 844 31.31 -2.44 -50.85
CA GLU A 844 32.18 -3.45 -50.13
C GLU A 844 32.76 -2.78 -48.83
N GLU A 845 33.53 -3.32 -47.86
CA GLU A 845 34.16 -4.64 -47.61
C GLU A 845 34.30 -4.98 -46.07
N THR A 846 35.49 -4.88 -45.43
CA THR A 846 35.82 -5.35 -44.05
C THR A 846 36.60 -4.28 -43.20
N ALA A 847 37.31 -4.44 -42.04
CA ALA A 847 37.95 -5.56 -41.31
C ALA A 847 38.00 -5.39 -39.75
N SER A 848 39.09 -5.83 -39.07
CA SER A 848 39.19 -6.01 -37.59
C SER A 848 40.65 -5.89 -37.03
N LEU A 849 40.82 -6.13 -35.71
CA LEU A 849 42.03 -6.37 -34.87
C LEU A 849 42.76 -5.25 -34.05
N MET A 850 42.72 -5.45 -32.73
CA MET A 850 43.79 -5.51 -31.68
C MET A 850 45.15 -4.75 -31.72
N VAL A 851 45.40 -4.01 -30.63
CA VAL A 851 46.56 -4.06 -29.66
C VAL A 851 48.04 -3.92 -30.14
N ARG A 852 48.74 -2.84 -29.68
CA ARG A 852 50.05 -2.80 -28.92
C ARG A 852 50.50 -1.32 -28.70
N ILE A 853 50.79 -0.84 -27.48
CA ILE A 853 52.05 -0.85 -26.66
C ILE A 853 53.18 0.12 -27.12
N ALA A 854 53.44 1.16 -26.31
CA ALA A 854 54.73 1.85 -26.00
C ALA A 854 54.45 2.81 -24.80
N GLN A 855 55.06 2.69 -23.62
CA GLN A 855 56.43 3.10 -23.18
C GLN A 855 56.61 4.63 -23.02
N ASP A 856 57.22 5.19 -21.95
CA ASP A 856 57.85 4.57 -20.76
C ASP A 856 58.00 5.57 -19.57
N GLN A 857 58.67 5.14 -18.47
CA GLN A 857 59.22 5.93 -17.34
C GLN A 857 58.24 6.53 -16.28
N GLU A 858 58.56 6.61 -14.97
CA GLU A 858 59.48 5.80 -14.14
C GLU A 858 59.15 5.92 -12.63
N VAL A 859 59.00 4.77 -11.95
CA VAL A 859 59.50 4.38 -10.60
C VAL A 859 59.34 5.30 -9.34
N HIS A 860 58.86 4.67 -8.24
CA HIS A 860 58.79 5.11 -6.83
C HIS A 860 60.20 5.21 -6.15
N PRO A 861 60.45 5.25 -4.80
CA PRO A 861 59.57 5.22 -3.60
C PRO A 861 59.99 6.07 -2.35
N ILE A 862 59.18 6.01 -1.27
CA ILE A 862 59.56 6.02 0.19
C ILE A 862 60.26 7.31 0.73
N HIS A 863 60.01 7.88 1.93
CA HIS A 863 59.72 7.34 3.28
C HIS A 863 58.91 8.34 4.17
N ASP A 864 58.68 7.94 5.43
CA ASP A 864 58.02 8.68 6.52
C ASP A 864 58.76 9.94 7.01
N ALA A 865 58.06 10.88 7.68
CA ALA A 865 58.08 10.96 9.16
C ALA A 865 57.44 12.24 9.78
N ASN A 866 56.49 11.99 10.71
CA ASN A 866 56.34 12.62 12.03
C ASN A 866 55.98 14.11 12.30
N LEU A 867 55.28 14.24 13.44
CA LEU A 867 55.12 15.38 14.37
C LEU A 867 54.45 16.70 13.92
N LEU A 868 53.20 16.84 14.38
CA LEU A 868 52.80 17.84 15.39
C LEU A 868 53.60 19.16 15.48
N SER A 869 52.97 20.29 15.14
CA SER A 869 52.78 21.36 16.13
C SER A 869 51.71 22.39 15.74
N THR A 870 51.21 23.09 16.76
CA THR A 870 50.18 24.12 16.70
C THR A 870 50.61 25.39 15.95
N ARG A 871 49.69 26.06 15.22
CA ARG A 871 49.14 27.39 15.61
C ARG A 871 48.23 28.07 14.58
N LYS A 872 47.29 28.85 15.13
CA LYS A 872 46.64 30.07 14.61
C LYS A 872 45.79 30.01 13.32
N ARG A 873 44.59 30.57 13.44
CA ARG A 873 43.77 31.08 12.32
C ARG A 873 44.61 31.94 11.36
N GLN A 874 44.49 31.68 10.08
CA GLN A 874 44.83 32.63 9.02
C GLN A 874 43.53 33.01 8.29
N LYS A 875 43.33 34.29 7.98
CA LYS A 875 42.28 34.70 7.03
C LYS A 875 42.73 34.27 5.64
N VAL A 876 41.84 33.61 4.90
CA VAL A 876 41.94 33.47 3.44
C VAL A 876 40.73 34.19 2.84
N GLY A 877 40.93 34.88 1.71
CA GLY A 877 39.96 35.82 1.16
C GLY A 877 38.73 35.17 0.53
N ILE A 878 37.70 35.99 0.35
CA ILE A 878 36.61 35.74 -0.59
C ILE A 878 37.19 36.00 -2.01
N PRO A 879 37.03 35.09 -2.98
CA PRO A 879 37.33 35.41 -4.38
C PRO A 879 36.28 36.37 -4.93
N GLU A 880 36.72 37.52 -5.45
CA GLU A 880 35.90 38.35 -6.33
C GLU A 880 36.02 37.78 -7.76
N GLU A 881 35.02 37.01 -8.21
CA GLU A 881 34.86 36.69 -9.63
C GLU A 881 33.87 37.67 -10.27
N SER A 882 34.24 38.19 -11.44
CA SER A 882 33.56 39.31 -12.08
C SER A 882 32.22 38.93 -12.72
N SER A 883 31.29 39.88 -12.74
CA SER A 883 29.94 39.73 -13.29
C SER A 883 29.91 39.37 -14.78
N THR A 884 28.97 38.50 -15.17
CA THR A 884 28.20 38.59 -16.45
C THR A 884 27.03 37.58 -16.52
N ALA A 885 26.17 37.51 -15.49
CA ALA A 885 24.85 36.87 -15.62
C ALA A 885 23.83 37.38 -14.58
N LEU A 886 22.58 37.58 -15.03
CA LEU A 886 21.36 37.66 -14.20
C LEU A 886 21.23 38.82 -13.19
N GLU A 887 21.29 40.08 -13.66
CA GLU A 887 20.81 41.24 -12.87
C GLU A 887 19.28 41.26 -12.68
N ALA A 888 18.54 40.46 -13.45
CA ALA A 888 17.08 40.48 -13.56
C ALA A 888 16.27 39.90 -12.37
N THR A 889 16.86 39.79 -11.17
CA THR A 889 16.14 39.35 -9.96
C THR A 889 16.07 40.39 -8.85
N GLU A 890 17.05 41.29 -8.73
CA GLU A 890 17.04 42.29 -7.65
C GLU A 890 16.01 43.40 -7.90
N SER A 891 15.86 43.85 -9.15
CA SER A 891 14.78 44.77 -9.56
C SER A 891 13.39 44.19 -9.30
N SER A 892 13.10 42.97 -9.76
CA SER A 892 11.80 42.30 -9.55
C SER A 892 11.43 42.15 -8.08
N ILE A 893 12.43 41.95 -7.20
CA ILE A 893 12.28 41.92 -5.75
C ILE A 893 11.97 43.32 -5.20
N LEU A 894 12.78 44.33 -5.55
CA LEU A 894 12.62 45.70 -5.06
C LEU A 894 11.32 46.35 -5.54
N ASP A 895 10.86 46.02 -6.74
CA ASP A 895 9.61 46.52 -7.30
C ASP A 895 8.39 45.86 -6.64
N TRP A 896 8.43 44.56 -6.33
CA TRP A 896 7.36 43.90 -5.56
C TRP A 896 7.28 44.44 -4.12
N LEU A 897 8.42 44.73 -3.50
CA LEU A 897 8.50 45.29 -2.15
C LEU A 897 7.88 46.70 -2.03
N LYS A 898 7.94 47.53 -3.08
CA LYS A 898 7.31 48.87 -3.08
C LYS A 898 5.80 48.81 -2.91
N ASN A 899 5.16 47.77 -3.45
CA ASN A 899 3.70 47.63 -3.47
C ASN A 899 3.19 46.70 -2.34
N TYR A 900 4.06 46.30 -1.40
CA TYR A 900 3.72 45.37 -0.32
C TYR A 900 2.65 45.94 0.63
N ASP A 901 2.81 47.20 1.04
CA ASP A 901 1.91 47.86 2.00
C ASP A 901 0.58 48.30 1.39
N GLU A 902 0.52 48.54 0.07
CA GLU A 902 -0.73 48.93 -0.62
C GLU A 902 -1.80 47.83 -0.52
N GLY A 903 -1.39 46.56 -0.37
CA GLY A 903 -2.29 45.42 -0.19
C GLY A 903 -2.95 45.30 1.19
N VAL A 904 -2.72 46.23 2.12
CA VAL A 904 -3.19 46.14 3.52
C VAL A 904 -4.34 47.13 3.85
N SER A 905 -4.64 48.09 2.96
CA SER A 905 -5.52 49.23 3.29
C SER A 905 -6.80 49.35 2.43
N SER A 906 -7.75 48.40 2.56
CA SER A 906 -9.21 48.63 2.37
C SER A 906 -10.08 47.35 2.47
N ALA A 907 -10.21 46.76 3.66
CA ALA A 907 -11.15 45.67 3.91
C ALA A 907 -11.80 45.76 5.31
N GLY A 908 -12.33 46.93 5.66
CA GLY A 908 -12.70 47.26 7.05
C GLY A 908 -13.79 48.33 7.23
N ALA A 909 -14.68 48.53 6.26
CA ALA A 909 -15.85 49.40 6.41
C ALA A 909 -17.07 48.73 5.75
N ASN A 910 -18.13 48.50 6.54
CA ASN A 910 -19.30 47.71 6.13
C ASN A 910 -20.53 48.62 5.95
N PRO A 911 -20.93 48.99 4.71
CA PRO A 911 -22.18 49.68 4.45
C PRO A 911 -23.33 48.66 4.42
N PHE A 912 -24.22 48.73 5.41
CA PHE A 912 -25.46 47.95 5.44
C PHE A 912 -26.28 48.14 4.15
N ASN A 913 -26.65 47.03 3.48
CA ASN A 913 -27.73 47.03 2.50
C ASN A 913 -28.88 46.12 3.02
N PRO A 914 -29.96 46.70 3.58
CA PRO A 914 -30.87 45.97 4.47
C PRO A 914 -32.15 45.46 3.76
N TYR A 915 -32.05 44.46 2.88
CA TYR A 915 -33.25 43.84 2.28
C TYR A 915 -33.25 42.32 2.18
N LEU A 916 -34.43 41.76 2.49
CA LEU A 916 -34.95 40.44 2.13
C LEU A 916 -34.26 39.20 2.73
N CYS A 917 -34.66 38.90 3.97
CA CYS A 917 -34.77 37.53 4.47
C CYS A 917 -36.27 37.20 4.64
N THR A 918 -36.80 36.27 3.85
CA THR A 918 -38.15 35.68 3.97
C THR A 918 -38.19 34.32 3.28
N TYR A 919 -38.61 33.30 4.02
CA TYR A 919 -38.63 31.86 3.69
C TYR A 919 -37.25 31.18 3.67
#